data_AF-A0AAD6G9K8-F1
#
_entry.id   AF-A0AAD6G9K8-F1
#
_cell.length_a   1.000
_cell.length_b   1.000
_cell.length_c   1.000
_cell.angle_alpha   90.00
_cell.angle_beta   90.00
_cell.angle_gamma   90.00
#
_symmetry.space_group_name_H-M   'P 1'
#
loop_
_entity.id
_entity.type
_entity.pdbx_description
1 polymer ?
#
loop_
_entity_poly.entity_id
_entity_poly.type
_entity_poly.pdbx_seq_one_letter_code
_entity_poly.pdbx_strand_id
1 'polypeptide(L)'
;MDWKRAFIIHGRSITALQRAKRLANLLYNPTGLVKELGNPGHTNWDPLQFPDTLLLEIENGILIRDVQESIAQIMRNPVLGRNAVMQLNMGEGKSSVVIPIVAADVANGSYLARVLAAKPQSRQMLQCWSRSSLGENEAEEIERMCNECMSHGGVLLVQPEHILSLKLMCLECFIAGKETVGRSLLRVLDLFRKFSRDIVDESDENFNVKFELIYTMGDQRPIEHSPHRWMIIQELLDLAQRYARLVQVEHPHSIEVNENQNGGFPRIRLLDDDAERALLEHITQSIRDAISRYIATAEVTADEAHAVERDDAGGFWGDSTSSSLLLLRGLLAGGVLAFCLGRKRWRVNYGPHVNRDPPTRLCVPYRAKDSPSLRSEFSHPDVVILLTCLNYYYSGLTNDDLFLSFDHLAKSDQADAEYQAWVNGAPKLQPAYHQLVGVNLDDRPHCVSQVFPALQFSKAAIDYFLSHVVFPKEMREFPHKLSASGWDIGEIKTNPTVGFSGTNDSRKTLPLTVHQLDLPQQNHTNALVLEYLLRDENSVTYIPLPNASVQSNAHALLDLVSTLDPPAQVILDVGAQIVELDNRGVAEYWLSKQPIEGPIQAVVFVNDDDDICVLDQSGRVEPLQISPFIRRMEACFVFLDEAHTRGIDLALPTKYRAAVTLGPGIRKDKLVQVDSQSSFVFRLRSNFALLRILALRPKSTLSDIGVSDVLRWAISETWHDIRRSIPLWAVQGRRYNSQMEIWSIRDQGEDADMSSTQAEGFLEIESQTLEERYRPGCQKAFASESKNTGHLSLIRDRCGEFEELDHVSSTLQEEQERELAPEIESERQVQRPSPAMPKAHRIHPHVYSFITTGNLQSPSEGYEPAFHSLRNTSAAAYLDFDDLPMGLLATRDFSTTVETSNSSFMPDTFQRNVRWILTSANPKRRGRGEGMHMVIISPYEANYFMSHIRNSTSVTLHLYAPRQNQSFLPLDKFPLYNVPEVSGIIMVPDELRIQLNLFSGQLYFDSYSEYQKVCGFLGVAFDQNLTRNDCRRRWFHQAKQFGN
;
A
#
# COMPACT_ATOMS: atom_id res chain seq x y z
N MET A 1 57.14 -25.63 -15.41
CA MET A 1 55.99 -26.15 -16.18
C MET A 1 55.64 -27.59 -15.84
N ASP A 2 56.57 -28.46 -15.40
CA ASP A 2 56.26 -29.89 -15.16
C ASP A 2 55.37 -30.18 -13.96
N TRP A 3 55.45 -29.40 -12.88
CA TRP A 3 54.62 -29.62 -11.69
C TRP A 3 53.13 -29.36 -11.97
N LYS A 4 52.77 -28.29 -12.71
CA LYS A 4 51.38 -27.98 -13.10
C LYS A 4 50.77 -29.13 -13.88
N ARG A 5 51.52 -29.68 -14.87
CA ARG A 5 51.07 -30.85 -15.65
C ARG A 5 50.83 -32.08 -14.75
N ALA A 6 51.70 -32.33 -13.77
CA ALA A 6 51.52 -33.44 -12.84
C ALA A 6 50.23 -33.31 -12.02
N PHE A 7 49.93 -32.12 -11.48
CA PHE A 7 48.68 -31.87 -10.75
C PHE A 7 47.45 -31.98 -11.64
N ILE A 8 47.50 -31.47 -12.89
CA ILE A 8 46.39 -31.60 -13.83
C ILE A 8 46.13 -33.07 -14.18
N ILE A 9 47.17 -33.86 -14.43
CA ILE A 9 47.03 -35.31 -14.68
C ILE A 9 46.39 -36.00 -13.46
N HIS A 10 46.83 -35.65 -12.25
CA HIS A 10 46.24 -36.18 -11.03
C HIS A 10 44.77 -35.76 -10.87
N GLY A 11 44.44 -34.49 -11.06
CA GLY A 11 43.06 -33.99 -11.02
C GLY A 11 42.15 -34.70 -12.02
N ARG A 12 42.62 -34.91 -13.26
CA ARG A 12 41.89 -35.70 -14.27
C ARG A 12 41.68 -37.16 -13.85
N SER A 13 42.62 -37.76 -13.12
CA SER A 13 42.43 -39.11 -12.58
C SER A 13 41.35 -39.16 -11.50
N ILE A 14 41.21 -38.08 -10.71
CA ILE A 14 40.15 -37.94 -9.70
C ILE A 14 38.79 -37.78 -10.38
N THR A 15 38.66 -36.89 -11.37
CA THR A 15 37.38 -36.70 -12.08
C THR A 15 36.96 -37.97 -12.84
N ALA A 16 37.91 -38.72 -13.40
CA ALA A 16 37.64 -40.04 -14.00
C ALA A 16 37.09 -41.05 -12.98
N LEU A 17 37.66 -41.09 -11.76
CA LEU A 17 37.16 -41.94 -10.68
C LEU A 17 35.75 -41.50 -10.22
N GLN A 18 35.52 -40.20 -10.06
CA GLN A 18 34.21 -39.65 -9.70
C GLN A 18 33.16 -40.00 -10.76
N ARG A 19 33.50 -39.87 -12.05
CA ARG A 19 32.63 -40.28 -13.16
C ARG A 19 32.31 -41.77 -13.12
N ALA A 20 33.30 -42.62 -12.88
CA ALA A 20 33.08 -44.07 -12.76
C ALA A 20 32.11 -44.40 -11.61
N LYS A 21 32.22 -43.73 -10.47
CA LYS A 21 31.28 -43.87 -9.35
C LYS A 21 29.87 -43.40 -9.72
N ARG A 22 29.71 -42.26 -10.41
CA ARG A 22 28.40 -41.78 -10.88
C ARG A 22 27.77 -42.77 -11.86
N LEU A 23 28.52 -43.27 -12.84
CA LEU A 23 28.05 -44.28 -13.79
C LEU A 23 27.59 -45.57 -13.07
N ALA A 24 28.33 -46.04 -12.07
CA ALA A 24 27.93 -47.20 -11.27
C ALA A 24 26.63 -46.95 -10.49
N ASN A 25 26.45 -45.76 -9.92
CA ASN A 25 25.22 -45.38 -9.21
C ASN A 25 24.01 -45.26 -10.14
N LEU A 26 24.22 -44.96 -11.43
CA LEU A 26 23.17 -44.77 -12.42
C LEU A 26 22.75 -46.05 -13.15
N LEU A 27 23.29 -47.22 -12.79
CA LEU A 27 22.97 -48.51 -13.44
C LEU A 27 21.47 -48.83 -13.52
N TYR A 28 20.69 -48.37 -12.54
CA TYR A 28 19.24 -48.57 -12.47
C TYR A 28 18.42 -47.36 -12.94
N ASN A 29 19.08 -46.31 -13.43
CA ASN A 29 18.47 -45.11 -14.01
C ASN A 29 18.94 -44.94 -15.47
N PRO A 30 18.28 -45.61 -16.43
CA PRO A 30 18.73 -45.63 -17.83
C PRO A 30 18.84 -44.23 -18.45
N THR A 31 17.93 -43.32 -18.11
CA THR A 31 17.95 -41.94 -18.61
C THR A 31 19.15 -41.16 -18.07
N GLY A 32 19.41 -41.28 -16.76
CA GLY A 32 20.59 -40.65 -16.14
C GLY A 32 21.90 -41.24 -16.67
N LEU A 33 21.95 -42.55 -16.88
CA LEU A 33 23.10 -43.25 -17.44
C LEU A 33 23.44 -42.76 -18.85
N VAL A 34 22.45 -42.61 -19.73
CA VAL A 34 22.66 -42.08 -21.10
C VAL A 34 23.19 -40.64 -21.05
N LYS A 35 22.63 -39.79 -20.17
CA LYS A 35 23.11 -38.41 -19.98
C LYS A 35 24.59 -38.37 -19.53
N GLU A 36 24.97 -39.20 -18.55
CA GLU A 36 26.35 -39.25 -18.02
C GLU A 36 27.35 -39.86 -19.02
N LEU A 37 26.92 -40.85 -19.81
CA LEU A 37 27.74 -41.42 -20.89
C LEU A 37 27.96 -40.41 -22.02
N GLY A 38 26.94 -39.62 -22.35
CA GLY A 38 26.99 -38.56 -23.35
C GLY A 38 27.86 -37.36 -22.97
N ASN A 39 28.27 -37.24 -21.72
CA ASN A 39 29.19 -36.19 -21.25
C ASN A 39 30.59 -36.76 -20.92
N PRO A 40 31.49 -36.88 -21.91
CA PRO A 40 32.84 -37.37 -21.67
C PRO A 40 33.72 -36.43 -20.82
N GLY A 41 33.38 -35.13 -20.76
CA GLY A 41 34.17 -34.08 -20.11
C GLY A 41 35.45 -33.73 -20.90
N HIS A 42 35.99 -32.52 -20.66
CA HIS A 42 37.27 -32.04 -21.25
C HIS A 42 37.36 -32.14 -22.78
N THR A 43 36.26 -31.93 -23.49
CA THR A 43 36.14 -32.04 -24.95
C THR A 43 36.41 -30.72 -25.66
N ASN A 44 35.80 -29.65 -25.17
CA ASN A 44 35.84 -28.31 -25.77
C ASN A 44 36.66 -27.29 -24.94
N TRP A 45 37.34 -27.73 -23.88
CA TRP A 45 38.27 -26.94 -23.09
C TRP A 45 39.45 -27.79 -22.58
N ASP A 46 40.55 -27.12 -22.22
CA ASP A 46 41.77 -27.75 -21.72
C ASP A 46 41.98 -27.44 -20.22
N PRO A 47 41.96 -28.46 -19.34
CA PRO A 47 42.27 -28.29 -17.92
C PRO A 47 43.64 -27.66 -17.62
N LEU A 48 44.60 -27.74 -18.55
CA LEU A 48 45.89 -27.08 -18.40
C LEU A 48 45.78 -25.55 -18.50
N GLN A 49 44.84 -25.06 -19.31
CA GLN A 49 44.53 -23.64 -19.47
C GLN A 49 43.66 -23.14 -18.31
N PHE A 50 42.69 -23.94 -17.88
CA PHE A 50 41.73 -23.57 -16.83
C PHE A 50 41.81 -24.52 -15.61
N PRO A 51 42.85 -24.40 -14.77
CA PRO A 51 43.04 -25.27 -13.60
C PRO A 51 41.94 -25.09 -12.53
N ASP A 52 41.41 -23.88 -12.35
CA ASP A 52 40.39 -23.59 -11.34
C ASP A 52 39.04 -24.22 -11.72
N THR A 53 38.73 -24.24 -13.02
CA THR A 53 37.59 -24.98 -13.59
C THR A 53 37.69 -26.48 -13.30
N LEU A 54 38.88 -27.08 -13.39
CA LEU A 54 39.11 -28.49 -13.00
C LEU A 54 38.94 -28.69 -11.50
N LEU A 55 39.37 -27.75 -10.67
CA LEU A 55 39.20 -27.82 -9.22
C LEU A 55 37.71 -27.82 -8.84
N LEU A 56 36.91 -26.96 -9.48
CA LEU A 56 35.46 -26.92 -9.31
C LEU A 56 34.77 -28.24 -9.70
N GLU A 57 35.23 -28.92 -10.76
CA GLU A 57 34.75 -30.27 -11.10
C GLU A 57 35.03 -31.28 -9.98
N ILE A 58 36.25 -31.24 -9.42
CA ILE A 58 36.69 -32.18 -8.38
C ILE A 58 35.93 -31.95 -7.09
N GLU A 59 35.80 -30.71 -6.64
CA GLU A 59 35.14 -30.36 -5.38
C GLU A 59 33.66 -30.73 -5.41
N ASN A 60 32.97 -30.40 -6.50
CA ASN A 60 31.54 -30.67 -6.65
C ASN A 60 31.25 -32.10 -7.13
N GLY A 61 32.28 -32.85 -7.55
CA GLY A 61 32.12 -34.20 -8.08
C GLY A 61 31.26 -34.24 -9.34
N ILE A 62 31.46 -33.29 -10.26
CA ILE A 62 30.73 -33.16 -11.54
C ILE A 62 31.69 -33.22 -12.75
N LEU A 63 31.13 -33.26 -13.96
CA LEU A 63 31.87 -32.95 -15.20
C LEU A 63 31.14 -31.84 -15.95
N ILE A 64 31.88 -30.81 -16.36
CA ILE A 64 31.34 -29.67 -17.07
C ILE A 64 30.91 -30.11 -18.47
N ARG A 65 29.68 -29.74 -18.84
CA ARG A 65 29.07 -30.05 -20.14
C ARG A 65 29.58 -29.09 -21.22
N ASP A 66 29.67 -29.57 -22.45
CA ASP A 66 30.08 -28.77 -23.61
C ASP A 66 29.32 -27.44 -23.73
N VAL A 67 28.00 -27.46 -23.48
CA VAL A 67 27.16 -26.26 -23.53
C VAL A 67 27.53 -25.24 -22.45
N GLN A 68 27.81 -25.69 -21.22
CA GLN A 68 28.18 -24.82 -20.09
C GLN A 68 29.49 -24.10 -20.38
N GLU A 69 30.49 -24.83 -20.89
CA GLU A 69 31.78 -24.27 -21.24
C GLU A 69 31.72 -23.36 -22.47
N SER A 70 30.96 -23.74 -23.52
CA SER A 70 30.81 -22.90 -24.71
C SER A 70 30.27 -21.53 -24.37
N ILE A 71 29.35 -21.49 -23.42
CA ILE A 71 28.73 -20.27 -22.91
C ILE A 71 29.71 -19.48 -22.04
N ALA A 72 30.40 -20.15 -21.11
CA ALA A 72 31.41 -19.53 -20.27
C ALA A 72 32.55 -18.90 -21.10
N GLN A 73 32.95 -19.53 -22.20
CA GLN A 73 33.94 -18.99 -23.12
C GLN A 73 33.49 -17.66 -23.73
N ILE A 74 32.21 -17.52 -24.09
CA ILE A 74 31.65 -16.28 -24.63
C ILE A 74 31.54 -15.22 -23.53
N MET A 75 31.22 -15.58 -22.29
CA MET A 75 31.19 -14.62 -21.18
C MET A 75 32.57 -14.07 -20.81
N ARG A 76 33.59 -14.94 -20.80
CA ARG A 76 34.98 -14.55 -20.58
C ARG A 76 35.41 -13.54 -21.64
N ASN A 77 35.06 -13.80 -22.90
CA ASN A 77 35.44 -13.01 -24.07
C ASN A 77 34.23 -12.61 -24.92
N PRO A 78 33.43 -11.62 -24.50
CA PRO A 78 32.20 -11.24 -25.16
C PRO A 78 32.47 -10.64 -26.53
N VAL A 79 31.65 -11.07 -27.49
CA VAL A 79 31.74 -10.69 -28.89
C VAL A 79 31.47 -9.18 -29.01
N LEU A 80 32.37 -8.44 -29.67
CA LEU A 80 32.32 -6.98 -29.89
C LEU A 80 32.53 -6.10 -28.63
N GLY A 81 32.86 -6.66 -27.47
CA GLY A 81 33.13 -5.88 -26.26
C GLY A 81 31.92 -5.09 -25.73
N ARG A 82 30.70 -5.56 -26.03
CA ARG A 82 29.44 -4.91 -25.61
C ARG A 82 28.80 -5.67 -24.45
N ASN A 83 27.93 -4.98 -23.71
CA ASN A 83 27.13 -5.62 -22.67
C ASN A 83 26.19 -6.65 -23.29
N ALA A 84 26.11 -7.84 -22.70
CA ALA A 84 25.40 -8.95 -23.28
C ALA A 84 24.73 -9.84 -22.23
N VAL A 85 23.52 -10.29 -22.54
CA VAL A 85 22.78 -11.29 -21.76
C VAL A 85 22.52 -12.49 -22.66
N MET A 86 22.72 -13.70 -22.15
CA MET A 86 22.40 -14.93 -22.86
C MET A 86 21.29 -15.70 -22.13
N GLN A 87 20.69 -16.70 -22.77
CA GLN A 87 19.69 -17.56 -22.13
C GLN A 87 20.39 -18.79 -21.53
N LEU A 88 19.93 -19.37 -20.43
CA LEU A 88 20.26 -20.76 -20.05
C LEU A 88 19.12 -21.33 -19.20
N ASN A 89 18.71 -22.58 -19.44
CA ASN A 89 17.56 -23.15 -18.74
C ASN A 89 17.83 -23.35 -17.25
N MET A 90 16.75 -23.51 -16.47
CA MET A 90 16.88 -23.91 -15.07
C MET A 90 17.40 -25.34 -14.96
N GLY A 91 18.16 -25.64 -13.91
CA GLY A 91 18.82 -26.94 -13.72
C GLY A 91 20.01 -27.21 -14.66
N GLU A 92 20.37 -26.26 -15.53
CA GLU A 92 21.56 -26.39 -16.39
C GLU A 92 22.86 -25.92 -15.72
N GLY A 93 22.81 -25.50 -14.46
CA GLY A 93 23.97 -25.10 -13.67
C GLY A 93 24.46 -23.67 -13.94
N LYS A 94 23.54 -22.71 -14.13
CA LYS A 94 23.86 -21.27 -14.28
C LYS A 94 24.72 -20.77 -13.11
N SER A 95 24.13 -20.76 -11.93
CA SER A 95 24.72 -20.21 -10.71
C SER A 95 25.72 -21.17 -10.06
N SER A 96 25.55 -22.48 -10.24
CA SER A 96 26.41 -23.50 -9.62
C SER A 96 27.64 -23.89 -10.45
N VAL A 97 27.67 -23.61 -11.76
CA VAL A 97 28.78 -24.00 -12.64
C VAL A 97 29.28 -22.83 -13.46
N VAL A 98 28.43 -22.21 -14.29
CA VAL A 98 28.88 -21.22 -15.28
C VAL A 98 29.41 -19.94 -14.63
N ILE A 99 28.67 -19.38 -13.67
CA ILE A 99 29.11 -18.16 -12.96
C ILE A 99 30.44 -18.39 -12.22
N PRO A 100 30.62 -19.45 -11.40
CA PRO A 100 31.88 -19.73 -10.73
C PRO A 100 33.09 -19.84 -11.67
N ILE A 101 32.96 -20.56 -12.79
CA ILE A 101 34.10 -20.75 -13.72
C ILE A 101 34.44 -19.48 -14.51
N VAL A 102 33.46 -18.58 -14.72
CA VAL A 102 33.70 -17.28 -15.35
C VAL A 102 34.28 -16.30 -14.34
N ALA A 103 33.74 -16.26 -13.12
CA ALA A 103 34.24 -15.40 -12.05
C ALA A 103 35.70 -15.73 -11.70
N ALA A 104 36.06 -17.02 -11.61
CA ALA A 104 37.42 -17.45 -11.35
C ALA A 104 38.42 -17.00 -12.44
N ASP A 105 38.02 -17.00 -13.72
CA ASP A 105 38.87 -16.54 -14.83
C ASP A 105 39.03 -15.01 -14.85
N VAL A 106 37.94 -14.29 -14.57
CA VAL A 106 37.91 -12.83 -14.56
C VAL A 106 38.68 -12.26 -13.36
N ALA A 107 38.67 -12.95 -12.22
CA ALA A 107 39.31 -12.53 -10.97
C ALA A 107 40.83 -12.78 -10.99
N ASN A 108 41.53 -12.19 -11.95
CA ASN A 108 42.94 -12.44 -12.23
C ASN A 108 43.90 -11.31 -11.78
N GLY A 109 43.41 -10.35 -10.98
CA GLY A 109 44.19 -9.18 -10.55
C GLY A 109 44.07 -7.96 -11.46
N SER A 110 43.65 -8.15 -12.72
CA SER A 110 43.55 -7.06 -13.72
C SER A 110 42.22 -6.34 -13.70
N TYR A 111 41.19 -6.97 -13.11
CA TYR A 111 39.83 -6.45 -13.02
C TYR A 111 39.26 -6.71 -11.64
N LEU A 112 38.34 -5.84 -11.20
CA LEU A 112 37.48 -6.13 -10.05
C LEU A 112 36.31 -6.98 -10.54
N ALA A 113 36.38 -8.30 -10.32
CA ALA A 113 35.32 -9.24 -10.65
C ALA A 113 34.12 -9.02 -9.71
N ARG A 114 32.96 -8.68 -10.27
CA ARG A 114 31.73 -8.47 -9.49
C ARG A 114 30.63 -9.41 -9.96
N VAL A 115 30.05 -10.17 -9.03
CA VAL A 115 28.89 -11.02 -9.31
C VAL A 115 27.65 -10.34 -8.74
N LEU A 116 26.71 -9.99 -9.61
CA LEU A 116 25.42 -9.39 -9.25
C LEU A 116 24.39 -10.53 -9.12
N ALA A 117 23.89 -10.74 -7.91
CA ALA A 117 22.91 -11.78 -7.61
C ALA A 117 21.63 -11.21 -7.01
N ALA A 118 20.49 -11.83 -7.33
CA ALA A 118 19.19 -11.46 -6.75
C ALA A 118 19.06 -11.90 -5.27
N LYS A 119 18.20 -11.21 -4.52
CA LYS A 119 18.00 -11.37 -3.07
C LYS A 119 17.76 -12.80 -2.54
N PRO A 120 16.99 -13.71 -3.20
CA PRO A 120 16.72 -15.05 -2.66
C PRO A 120 17.97 -15.93 -2.48
N GLN A 121 19.06 -15.62 -3.19
CA GLN A 121 20.28 -16.45 -3.21
C GLN A 121 21.41 -15.91 -2.31
N SER A 122 21.25 -14.72 -1.71
CA SER A 122 22.38 -13.95 -1.14
C SER A 122 22.32 -13.75 0.38
N ARG A 123 21.56 -14.56 1.12
CA ARG A 123 21.33 -14.43 2.58
C ARG A 123 22.56 -14.34 3.49
N GLN A 124 23.76 -14.64 3.00
CA GLN A 124 25.00 -14.42 3.74
C GLN A 124 25.57 -12.99 3.62
N MET A 125 24.93 -12.08 2.88
CA MET A 125 25.37 -10.70 2.78
C MET A 125 24.63 -9.80 3.77
N LEU A 126 25.32 -9.46 4.86
CA LEU A 126 24.91 -8.41 5.80
C LEU A 126 24.64 -7.09 5.03
N GLN A 127 23.55 -6.41 5.40
CA GLN A 127 23.17 -5.06 4.96
C GLN A 127 24.27 -4.04 5.34
N CYS A 128 25.37 -3.97 4.59
CA CYS A 128 26.50 -3.12 4.97
C CYS A 128 26.39 -1.66 4.50
N TRP A 129 25.52 -1.31 3.56
CA TRP A 129 25.47 0.05 2.96
C TRP A 129 24.13 0.73 3.22
N SER A 130 23.93 1.29 4.43
CA SER A 130 22.81 2.16 4.78
C SER A 130 23.17 3.65 4.63
N ARG A 131 22.23 4.48 4.15
CA ARG A 131 22.40 5.96 4.02
C ARG A 131 22.89 6.64 5.30
N SER A 132 22.52 6.13 6.47
CA SER A 132 22.71 6.78 7.76
C SER A 132 24.08 6.52 8.42
N SER A 133 24.96 5.70 7.84
CA SER A 133 26.17 5.22 8.53
C SER A 133 27.50 5.44 7.82
N LEU A 134 27.52 6.06 6.63
CA LEU A 134 28.76 6.21 5.84
C LEU A 134 29.42 7.58 6.09
N GLY A 135 30.46 7.57 6.93
CA GLY A 135 31.40 8.66 7.08
C GLY A 135 32.57 8.56 6.10
N GLU A 136 33.54 9.46 6.27
CA GLU A 136 34.72 9.51 5.39
C GLU A 136 35.60 8.26 5.52
N ASN A 137 35.82 7.78 6.74
CA ASN A 137 36.61 6.57 7.00
C ASN A 137 35.95 5.33 6.39
N GLU A 138 34.63 5.20 6.49
CA GLU A 138 33.89 4.07 5.93
C GLU A 138 33.92 4.09 4.39
N ALA A 139 33.83 5.27 3.78
CA ALA A 139 33.96 5.42 2.33
C ALA A 139 35.38 5.06 1.83
N GLU A 140 36.42 5.48 2.55
CA GLU A 140 37.80 5.10 2.26
C GLU A 140 38.04 3.59 2.45
N GLU A 141 37.43 2.99 3.47
CA GLU A 141 37.52 1.55 3.71
C GLU A 141 36.87 0.73 2.58
N ILE A 142 35.73 1.19 2.03
CA ILE A 142 35.12 0.57 0.85
C ILE A 142 36.08 0.63 -0.34
N GLU A 143 36.69 1.79 -0.59
CA GLU A 143 37.70 1.95 -1.65
C GLU A 143 38.88 0.99 -1.44
N ARG A 144 39.40 0.90 -0.21
CA ARG A 144 40.49 0.00 0.17
C ARG A 144 40.11 -1.47 -0.06
N MET A 145 38.94 -1.89 0.40
CA MET A 145 38.43 -3.26 0.22
C MET A 145 38.25 -3.62 -1.26
N CYS A 146 37.76 -2.70 -2.09
CA CYS A 146 37.61 -2.94 -3.53
C CYS A 146 38.97 -3.12 -4.21
N ASN A 147 39.94 -2.27 -3.88
CA ASN A 147 41.31 -2.37 -4.41
C ASN A 147 42.02 -3.64 -3.91
N GLU A 148 41.86 -4.00 -2.64
CA GLU A 148 42.41 -5.22 -2.06
C GLU A 148 41.83 -6.46 -2.75
N CYS A 149 40.50 -6.51 -2.88
CA CYS A 149 39.78 -7.58 -3.59
C CYS A 149 40.30 -7.72 -5.02
N MET A 150 40.44 -6.61 -5.76
CA MET A 150 40.99 -6.63 -7.11
C MET A 150 42.42 -7.19 -7.11
N SER A 151 43.33 -6.66 -6.28
CA SER A 151 44.75 -7.04 -6.27
C SER A 151 45.01 -8.51 -5.93
N HIS A 152 44.13 -9.13 -5.12
CA HIS A 152 44.23 -10.53 -4.74
C HIS A 152 43.48 -11.49 -5.68
N GLY A 153 42.84 -10.98 -6.75
CA GLY A 153 41.99 -11.82 -7.60
C GLY A 153 40.75 -12.34 -6.87
N GLY A 154 40.20 -11.52 -5.97
CA GLY A 154 38.96 -11.80 -5.27
C GLY A 154 37.71 -11.53 -6.12
N VAL A 155 36.60 -12.14 -5.72
CA VAL A 155 35.28 -11.93 -6.32
C VAL A 155 34.42 -11.16 -5.33
N LEU A 156 33.89 -10.01 -5.76
CA LEU A 156 32.97 -9.22 -4.96
C LEU A 156 31.53 -9.61 -5.31
N LEU A 157 30.84 -10.28 -4.39
CA LEU A 157 29.40 -10.51 -4.50
C LEU A 157 28.67 -9.21 -4.14
N VAL A 158 27.73 -8.77 -4.98
CA VAL A 158 26.97 -7.53 -4.78
C VAL A 158 25.52 -7.70 -5.21
N GLN A 159 24.63 -6.88 -4.65
CA GLN A 159 23.26 -6.73 -5.14
C GLN A 159 23.16 -5.48 -6.03
N PRO A 160 22.22 -5.42 -6.99
CA PRO A 160 21.92 -4.21 -7.77
C PRO A 160 21.78 -2.95 -6.93
N GLU A 161 21.03 -3.06 -5.84
CA GLU A 161 20.74 -1.98 -4.88
C GLU A 161 22.00 -1.34 -4.33
N HIS A 162 23.04 -2.13 -4.04
CA HIS A 162 24.31 -1.65 -3.53
C HIS A 162 24.99 -0.69 -4.51
N ILE A 163 24.99 -1.03 -5.81
CA ILE A 163 25.61 -0.20 -6.86
C ILE A 163 24.81 1.08 -7.09
N LEU A 164 23.48 0.95 -7.18
CA LEU A 164 22.60 2.11 -7.36
C LEU A 164 22.68 3.05 -6.16
N SER A 165 22.67 2.50 -4.95
CA SER A 165 22.78 3.25 -3.69
C SER A 165 24.09 4.02 -3.63
N LEU A 166 25.23 3.37 -3.94
CA LEU A 166 26.52 4.06 -3.98
C LEU A 166 26.52 5.27 -4.93
N LYS A 167 25.86 5.15 -6.09
CA LYS A 167 25.72 6.25 -7.06
C LYS A 167 24.87 7.40 -6.49
N LEU A 168 23.73 7.09 -5.89
CA LEU A 168 22.83 8.10 -5.31
C LEU A 168 23.45 8.78 -4.09
N MET A 169 24.12 8.02 -3.21
CA MET A 169 24.85 8.56 -2.04
C MET A 169 25.95 9.53 -2.45
N CYS A 170 26.69 9.22 -3.52
CA CYS A 170 27.71 10.12 -4.04
C CYS A 170 27.09 11.47 -4.42
N LEU A 171 25.97 11.48 -5.14
CA LEU A 171 25.27 12.70 -5.54
C LEU A 171 24.71 13.45 -4.33
N GLU A 172 24.06 12.74 -3.40
CA GLU A 172 23.54 13.30 -2.16
C GLU A 172 24.64 14.00 -1.35
N CYS A 173 25.83 13.40 -1.25
CA CYS A 173 26.95 14.01 -0.52
C CYS A 173 27.35 15.38 -1.09
N PHE A 174 27.38 15.52 -2.41
CA PHE A 174 27.69 16.82 -3.04
C PHE A 174 26.55 17.83 -2.80
N ILE A 175 25.29 17.42 -2.91
CA ILE A 175 24.13 18.29 -2.66
C ILE A 175 24.07 18.74 -1.19
N ALA A 176 24.39 17.84 -0.26
CA ALA A 176 24.39 18.12 1.18
C ALA A 176 25.66 18.83 1.67
N GLY A 177 26.60 19.16 0.77
CA GLY A 177 27.88 19.83 1.13
C GLY A 177 28.91 18.93 1.84
N LYS A 178 28.73 17.60 1.82
CA LYS A 178 29.67 16.60 2.35
C LYS A 178 30.70 16.19 1.28
N GLU A 179 31.45 17.16 0.76
CA GLU A 179 32.33 16.95 -0.40
C GLU A 179 33.42 15.89 -0.17
N THR A 180 33.99 15.77 1.04
CA THR A 180 35.08 14.80 1.30
C THR A 180 34.60 13.37 1.12
N VAL A 181 33.45 13.02 1.71
CA VAL A 181 32.78 11.73 1.52
C VAL A 181 32.39 11.53 0.06
N GLY A 182 31.80 12.57 -0.56
CA GLY A 182 31.41 12.54 -1.98
C GLY A 182 32.58 12.20 -2.91
N ARG A 183 33.76 12.80 -2.69
CA ARG A 183 34.99 12.50 -3.44
C ARG A 183 35.45 11.05 -3.26
N SER A 184 35.39 10.52 -2.04
CA SER A 184 35.76 9.12 -1.78
C SER A 184 34.82 8.14 -2.49
N LEU A 185 33.50 8.37 -2.42
CA LEU A 185 32.53 7.54 -3.15
C LEU A 185 32.68 7.67 -4.67
N LEU A 186 33.01 8.86 -5.17
CA LEU A 186 33.26 9.11 -6.59
C LEU A 186 34.47 8.30 -7.10
N ARG A 187 35.55 8.16 -6.30
CA ARG A 187 36.69 7.29 -6.67
C ARG A 187 36.29 5.83 -6.80
N VAL A 188 35.40 5.33 -5.93
CA VAL A 188 34.86 3.97 -6.04
C VAL A 188 34.01 3.81 -7.31
N LEU A 189 33.16 4.78 -7.64
CA LEU A 189 32.37 4.76 -8.88
C LEU A 189 33.26 4.77 -10.13
N ASP A 190 34.32 5.58 -10.14
CA ASP A 190 35.30 5.61 -11.22
C ASP A 190 36.09 4.29 -11.34
N LEU A 191 36.45 3.67 -10.19
CA LEU A 191 37.03 2.32 -10.15
C LEU A 191 36.09 1.31 -10.80
N PHE A 192 34.79 1.36 -10.48
CA PHE A 192 33.79 0.49 -11.08
C PHE A 192 33.68 0.72 -12.60
N ARG A 193 33.64 1.95 -13.07
CA ARG A 193 33.55 2.24 -14.52
C ARG A 193 34.76 1.78 -15.32
N LYS A 194 35.97 1.92 -14.76
CA LYS A 194 37.24 1.66 -15.47
C LYS A 194 37.74 0.22 -15.32
N PHE A 195 37.61 -0.37 -14.14
CA PHE A 195 38.30 -1.61 -13.79
C PHE A 195 37.39 -2.78 -13.43
N SER A 196 36.07 -2.56 -13.23
CA SER A 196 35.19 -3.69 -12.91
C SER A 196 34.83 -4.54 -14.12
N ARG A 197 34.53 -5.81 -13.86
CA ARG A 197 33.93 -6.74 -14.83
C ARG A 197 32.74 -7.41 -14.16
N ASP A 198 31.54 -7.11 -14.67
CA ASP A 198 30.28 -7.49 -14.04
C ASP A 198 29.70 -8.76 -14.65
N ILE A 199 29.29 -9.69 -13.79
CA ILE A 199 28.61 -10.94 -14.12
C ILE A 199 27.24 -10.91 -13.44
N VAL A 200 26.16 -10.88 -14.21
CA VAL A 200 24.79 -10.75 -13.70
C VAL A 200 24.08 -12.11 -13.76
N ASP A 201 23.70 -12.64 -12.60
CA ASP A 201 22.79 -13.78 -12.50
C ASP A 201 21.34 -13.32 -12.57
N GLU A 202 20.44 -14.09 -13.17
CA GLU A 202 19.01 -13.76 -13.34
C GLU A 202 18.78 -12.30 -13.81
N SER A 203 19.33 -11.99 -14.98
CA SER A 203 19.34 -10.66 -15.60
C SER A 203 17.93 -10.10 -15.82
N ASP A 204 16.92 -10.93 -16.02
CA ASP A 204 15.52 -10.52 -16.11
C ASP A 204 14.98 -9.90 -14.81
N GLU A 205 15.46 -10.34 -13.65
CA GLU A 205 15.13 -9.74 -12.35
C GLU A 205 15.96 -8.48 -12.08
N ASN A 206 17.27 -8.52 -12.37
CA ASN A 206 18.18 -7.40 -12.08
C ASN A 206 17.96 -6.18 -12.99
N PHE A 207 17.51 -6.39 -14.23
CA PHE A 207 17.14 -5.32 -15.17
C PHE A 207 15.62 -5.06 -15.22
N ASN A 208 14.87 -5.56 -14.24
CA ASN A 208 13.42 -5.38 -14.22
C ASN A 208 13.06 -3.90 -14.06
N VAL A 209 12.22 -3.38 -14.96
CA VAL A 209 11.82 -1.98 -14.99
C VAL A 209 10.94 -1.58 -13.81
N LYS A 210 10.32 -2.57 -13.14
CA LYS A 210 9.51 -2.35 -11.93
C LYS A 210 10.36 -2.06 -10.70
N PHE A 211 11.68 -2.21 -10.80
CA PHE A 211 12.60 -1.89 -9.73
C PHE A 211 13.36 -0.60 -10.05
N GLU A 212 13.25 0.36 -9.13
CA GLU A 212 13.92 1.64 -9.17
C GLU A 212 14.31 2.03 -7.74
N LEU A 213 15.54 2.51 -7.55
CA LEU A 213 16.01 3.02 -6.28
C LEU A 213 15.88 4.54 -6.23
N ILE A 214 15.30 5.05 -5.14
CA ILE A 214 15.01 6.47 -4.94
C ILE A 214 15.54 6.95 -3.61
N TYR A 215 16.22 8.09 -3.64
CA TYR A 215 16.58 8.88 -2.47
C TYR A 215 15.69 10.11 -2.41
N THR A 216 14.86 10.19 -1.38
CA THR A 216 14.07 11.40 -1.12
C THR A 216 14.97 12.54 -0.66
N MET A 217 14.74 13.75 -1.17
CA MET A 217 15.57 14.93 -0.96
C MET A 217 14.73 16.13 -0.51
N GLY A 218 15.24 16.86 0.49
CA GLY A 218 14.57 18.02 1.09
C GLY A 218 13.72 17.68 2.32
N ASP A 219 13.00 18.68 2.83
CA ASP A 219 12.19 18.52 4.05
C ASP A 219 10.91 17.73 3.78
N GLN A 220 10.59 16.83 4.71
CA GLN A 220 9.36 16.06 4.72
C GLN A 220 8.13 16.96 4.93
N ARG A 221 7.10 16.78 4.11
CA ARG A 221 5.86 17.58 4.14
C ARG A 221 4.61 16.70 4.19
N PRO A 222 3.49 17.18 4.75
CA PRO A 222 2.20 16.51 4.59
C PRO A 222 1.80 16.46 3.11
N ILE A 223 1.19 15.35 2.67
CA ILE A 223 0.68 15.25 1.30
C ILE A 223 -0.45 16.26 1.05
N GLU A 224 -0.55 16.75 -0.18
CA GLU A 224 -1.61 17.68 -0.59
C GLU A 224 -3.01 17.17 -0.22
N HIS A 225 -3.90 18.10 0.18
CA HIS A 225 -5.30 17.86 0.56
C HIS A 225 -5.48 16.97 1.80
N SER A 226 -4.45 16.78 2.63
CA SER A 226 -4.58 16.12 3.94
C SER A 226 -5.39 16.98 4.93
N PRO A 227 -6.25 16.39 5.79
CA PRO A 227 -6.61 14.97 5.88
C PRO A 227 -7.71 14.53 4.91
N HIS A 228 -8.35 15.45 4.19
CA HIS A 228 -9.48 15.18 3.29
C HIS A 228 -9.20 14.11 2.25
N ARG A 229 -7.95 13.99 1.82
CA ARG A 229 -7.51 13.01 0.83
C ARG A 229 -7.83 11.57 1.22
N TRP A 230 -7.45 11.11 2.41
CA TRP A 230 -7.78 9.74 2.84
C TRP A 230 -9.23 9.61 3.30
N MET A 231 -9.85 10.67 3.82
CA MET A 231 -11.29 10.65 4.17
C MET A 231 -12.16 10.40 2.93
N ILE A 232 -11.89 11.10 1.82
CA ILE A 232 -12.62 10.90 0.55
C ILE A 232 -12.42 9.47 0.03
N ILE A 233 -11.21 8.92 0.16
CA ILE A 233 -10.93 7.53 -0.23
C ILE A 233 -11.71 6.54 0.62
N GLN A 234 -11.78 6.74 1.94
CA GLN A 234 -12.54 5.89 2.87
C GLN A 234 -14.05 5.91 2.58
N GLU A 235 -14.60 7.08 2.28
CA GLU A 235 -16.01 7.26 1.87
C GLU A 235 -16.30 6.61 0.50
N LEU A 236 -15.36 6.71 -0.44
CA LEU A 236 -15.50 6.03 -1.73
C LEU A 236 -15.52 4.51 -1.56
N LEU A 237 -14.73 3.97 -0.61
CA LEU A 237 -14.75 2.55 -0.28
C LEU A 237 -16.09 2.13 0.36
N ASP A 238 -16.76 2.99 1.12
CA ASP A 238 -18.12 2.72 1.62
C ASP A 238 -19.14 2.60 0.48
N LEU A 239 -19.03 3.45 -0.54
CA LEU A 239 -19.85 3.32 -1.75
C LEU A 239 -19.53 2.02 -2.50
N ALA A 240 -18.24 1.69 -2.65
CA ALA A 240 -17.82 0.45 -3.30
C ALA A 240 -18.39 -0.79 -2.57
N GLN A 241 -18.34 -0.83 -1.23
CA GLN A 241 -18.95 -1.88 -0.42
C GLN A 241 -20.46 -1.99 -0.64
N ARG A 242 -21.16 -0.84 -0.67
CA ARG A 242 -22.62 -0.78 -0.84
C ARG A 242 -23.07 -1.39 -2.18
N TYR A 243 -22.35 -1.07 -3.26
CA TYR A 243 -22.75 -1.48 -4.62
C TYR A 243 -22.13 -2.80 -5.09
N ALA A 244 -21.07 -3.31 -4.43
CA ALA A 244 -20.40 -4.53 -4.85
C ALA A 244 -21.33 -5.75 -4.99
N ARG A 245 -22.30 -5.91 -4.07
CA ARG A 245 -23.28 -7.02 -4.15
C ARG A 245 -24.26 -6.86 -5.30
N LEU A 246 -24.66 -5.63 -5.61
CA LEU A 246 -25.54 -5.34 -6.73
C LEU A 246 -24.81 -5.66 -8.06
N VAL A 247 -23.58 -5.18 -8.21
CA VAL A 247 -22.73 -5.46 -9.38
C VAL A 247 -22.48 -6.96 -9.53
N GLN A 248 -22.33 -7.71 -8.42
CA GLN A 248 -22.18 -9.17 -8.48
C GLN A 248 -23.42 -9.89 -9.00
N VAL A 249 -24.62 -9.36 -8.76
CA VAL A 249 -25.86 -9.91 -9.31
C VAL A 249 -25.97 -9.61 -10.81
N GLU A 250 -25.58 -8.40 -11.23
CA GLU A 250 -25.59 -7.96 -12.63
C GLU A 250 -24.52 -8.68 -13.48
N HIS A 251 -23.32 -8.86 -12.91
CA HIS A 251 -22.16 -9.45 -13.57
C HIS A 251 -21.49 -10.55 -12.72
N PRO A 252 -22.12 -11.74 -12.54
CA PRO A 252 -21.65 -12.78 -11.61
C PRO A 252 -20.24 -13.34 -11.87
N HIS A 253 -19.75 -13.21 -13.10
CA HIS A 253 -18.43 -13.71 -13.51
C HIS A 253 -17.33 -12.63 -13.54
N SER A 254 -17.71 -11.35 -13.42
CA SER A 254 -16.80 -10.21 -13.57
C SER A 254 -16.39 -9.58 -12.23
N ILE A 255 -16.92 -10.07 -11.10
CA ILE A 255 -16.58 -9.61 -9.74
C ILE A 255 -16.64 -10.77 -8.73
N GLU A 256 -15.70 -10.79 -7.78
CA GLU A 256 -15.74 -11.67 -6.61
C GLU A 256 -16.00 -10.84 -5.35
N VAL A 257 -16.99 -11.22 -4.56
CA VAL A 257 -17.32 -10.57 -3.28
C VAL A 257 -17.45 -11.65 -2.20
N ASN A 258 -16.46 -11.69 -1.31
CA ASN A 258 -16.42 -12.62 -0.18
C ASN A 258 -16.70 -11.90 1.14
N GLU A 259 -17.77 -12.29 1.81
CA GLU A 259 -18.09 -11.83 3.17
C GLU A 259 -17.35 -12.72 4.17
N ASN A 260 -16.23 -12.21 4.70
CA ASN A 260 -15.43 -12.98 5.63
C ASN A 260 -16.06 -13.02 7.03
N GLN A 261 -16.70 -11.93 7.50
CA GLN A 261 -17.31 -11.83 8.84
C GLN A 261 -18.48 -10.81 8.90
N ASN A 262 -19.47 -11.06 9.75
CA ASN A 262 -20.60 -10.15 9.98
C ASN A 262 -20.11 -8.78 10.51
N GLY A 263 -20.39 -7.71 9.76
CA GLY A 263 -20.06 -6.33 10.13
C GLY A 263 -18.75 -5.79 9.56
N GLY A 264 -17.90 -6.64 8.96
CA GLY A 264 -16.65 -6.24 8.33
C GLY A 264 -16.82 -5.83 6.85
N PHE A 265 -15.79 -5.15 6.32
CA PHE A 265 -15.72 -4.82 4.91
C PHE A 265 -15.51 -6.10 4.06
N PRO A 266 -16.32 -6.35 3.01
CA PRO A 266 -16.20 -7.55 2.20
C PRO A 266 -14.94 -7.50 1.33
N ARG A 267 -14.34 -8.65 1.07
CA ARG A 267 -13.24 -8.74 0.11
C ARG A 267 -13.81 -8.64 -1.31
N ILE A 268 -13.57 -7.50 -1.94
CA ILE A 268 -14.03 -7.19 -3.30
C ILE A 268 -12.88 -7.37 -4.29
N ARG A 269 -13.15 -8.04 -5.41
CA ARG A 269 -12.21 -8.15 -6.51
C ARG A 269 -12.88 -7.97 -7.86
N LEU A 270 -12.40 -6.99 -8.64
CA LEU A 270 -12.86 -6.78 -10.02
C LEU A 270 -12.08 -7.71 -10.96
N LEU A 271 -12.80 -8.50 -11.75
CA LEU A 271 -12.22 -9.48 -12.67
C LEU A 271 -12.28 -9.02 -14.12
N ASP A 272 -13.22 -8.16 -14.49
CA ASP A 272 -13.37 -7.70 -15.87
C ASP A 272 -13.84 -6.24 -15.90
N ASP A 273 -13.63 -5.58 -17.04
CA ASP A 273 -13.92 -4.17 -17.27
C ASP A 273 -15.43 -3.89 -17.18
N ASP A 274 -16.27 -4.91 -17.38
CA ASP A 274 -17.73 -4.82 -17.19
C ASP A 274 -18.11 -4.50 -15.74
N ALA A 275 -17.50 -5.17 -14.76
CA ALA A 275 -17.79 -4.93 -13.35
C ALA A 275 -17.21 -3.59 -12.89
N GLU A 276 -16.07 -3.18 -13.44
CA GLU A 276 -15.52 -1.84 -13.22
C GLU A 276 -16.50 -0.77 -13.68
N ARG A 277 -16.96 -0.83 -14.92
CA ARG A 277 -17.93 0.14 -15.48
C ARG A 277 -19.23 0.18 -14.70
N ALA A 278 -19.82 -0.99 -14.39
CA ALA A 278 -21.04 -1.07 -13.60
C ALA A 278 -20.86 -0.45 -12.21
N LEU A 279 -19.74 -0.75 -11.53
CA LEU A 279 -19.45 -0.18 -10.21
C LEU A 279 -19.31 1.36 -10.27
N LEU A 280 -18.61 1.88 -11.29
CA LEU A 280 -18.48 3.32 -11.50
C LEU A 280 -19.83 4.00 -11.75
N GLU A 281 -20.68 3.40 -12.60
CA GLU A 281 -22.02 3.90 -12.91
C GLU A 281 -22.91 3.99 -11.66
N HIS A 282 -22.89 2.97 -10.80
CA HIS A 282 -23.65 2.97 -9.54
C HIS A 282 -23.12 4.00 -8.54
N ILE A 283 -21.80 4.16 -8.44
CA ILE A 283 -21.17 5.16 -7.56
C ILE A 283 -21.54 6.59 -7.99
N THR A 284 -21.64 6.86 -9.30
CA THR A 284 -21.91 8.22 -9.79
C THR A 284 -23.39 8.51 -10.08
N GLN A 285 -24.29 7.55 -9.92
CA GLN A 285 -25.71 7.67 -10.29
C GLN A 285 -26.44 8.86 -9.62
N SER A 286 -26.07 9.22 -8.39
CA SER A 286 -26.68 10.33 -7.64
C SER A 286 -25.98 11.68 -7.86
N ILE A 287 -24.98 11.74 -8.73
CA ILE A 287 -24.17 12.93 -9.01
C ILE A 287 -24.69 13.62 -10.29
N ARG A 288 -24.65 14.95 -10.33
CA ARG A 288 -25.04 15.74 -11.52
C ARG A 288 -24.25 15.27 -12.75
N ASP A 289 -24.92 15.06 -13.88
CA ASP A 289 -24.36 14.50 -15.12
C ASP A 289 -23.03 15.11 -15.59
N ALA A 290 -22.87 16.43 -15.48
CA ALA A 290 -21.63 17.12 -15.86
C ALA A 290 -20.45 16.74 -14.96
N ILE A 291 -20.68 16.64 -13.65
CA ILE A 291 -19.66 16.21 -12.68
C ILE A 291 -19.39 14.72 -12.84
N SER A 292 -20.44 13.90 -12.99
CA SER A 292 -20.30 12.45 -13.22
C SER A 292 -19.41 12.16 -14.42
N ARG A 293 -19.64 12.83 -15.56
CA ARG A 293 -18.77 12.69 -16.74
C ARG A 293 -17.35 13.18 -16.48
N TYR A 294 -17.18 14.28 -15.77
CA TYR A 294 -15.86 14.80 -15.42
C TYR A 294 -15.05 13.85 -14.54
N ILE A 295 -15.66 13.15 -13.58
CA ILE A 295 -14.93 12.27 -12.67
C ILE A 295 -14.83 10.82 -13.15
N ALA A 296 -15.77 10.34 -13.96
CA ALA A 296 -15.82 8.94 -14.40
C ALA A 296 -15.26 8.68 -15.81
N THR A 297 -15.15 9.69 -16.66
CA THR A 297 -14.66 9.52 -18.04
C THR A 297 -13.18 9.86 -18.17
N ALA A 298 -12.38 8.94 -18.73
CA ALA A 298 -10.95 9.13 -18.95
C ALA A 298 -10.65 10.32 -19.88
N GLU A 299 -11.24 10.35 -21.08
CA GLU A 299 -11.12 11.47 -22.02
C GLU A 299 -12.35 12.36 -21.97
N VAL A 300 -12.15 13.61 -21.54
CA VAL A 300 -13.21 14.63 -21.44
C VAL A 300 -12.94 15.71 -22.46
N THR A 301 -13.98 16.16 -23.18
CA THR A 301 -13.82 17.27 -24.14
C THR A 301 -13.55 18.60 -23.42
N ALA A 302 -12.95 19.57 -24.11
CA ALA A 302 -12.67 20.88 -23.53
C ALA A 302 -13.94 21.57 -23.01
N ASP A 303 -15.07 21.42 -23.72
CA ASP A 303 -16.36 21.99 -23.33
C ASP A 303 -16.93 21.32 -22.06
N GLU A 304 -16.77 20.00 -21.93
CA GLU A 304 -17.21 19.25 -20.74
C GLU A 304 -16.35 19.56 -19.51
N ALA A 305 -15.03 19.67 -19.70
CA ALA A 305 -14.13 20.12 -18.63
C ALA A 305 -14.48 21.54 -18.19
N HIS A 306 -14.68 22.45 -19.15
CA HIS A 306 -15.04 23.83 -18.88
C HIS A 306 -16.44 23.99 -18.24
N ALA A 307 -17.36 23.04 -18.46
CA ALA A 307 -18.66 23.05 -17.79
C ALA A 307 -18.56 22.82 -16.27
N VAL A 308 -17.51 22.15 -15.80
CA VAL A 308 -17.24 21.92 -14.37
C VAL A 308 -16.26 22.97 -13.84
N GLU A 309 -15.18 23.26 -14.57
CA GLU A 309 -14.07 24.15 -14.19
C GLU A 309 -14.39 25.65 -14.27
N ARG A 310 -15.66 26.04 -14.35
CA ARG A 310 -16.09 27.44 -14.39
C ARG A 310 -16.04 28.08 -13.00
N ASP A 311 -15.41 29.25 -12.94
CA ASP A 311 -15.23 30.06 -11.72
C ASP A 311 -16.39 31.06 -11.49
N ASP A 312 -17.56 30.81 -12.08
CA ASP A 312 -18.75 31.65 -11.90
C ASP A 312 -19.59 31.20 -10.70
N ALA A 313 -20.51 32.05 -10.24
CA ALA A 313 -21.35 31.77 -9.06
C ALA A 313 -22.28 30.54 -9.18
N GLY A 314 -22.28 29.83 -10.33
CA GLY A 314 -23.00 28.59 -10.58
C GLY A 314 -22.09 27.38 -10.87
N GLY A 315 -20.77 27.56 -10.88
CA GLY A 315 -19.76 26.51 -11.07
C GLY A 315 -19.43 25.77 -9.78
N PHE A 316 -18.94 24.52 -9.91
CA PHE A 316 -18.52 23.68 -8.78
C PHE A 316 -17.00 23.70 -8.57
N TRP A 317 -16.28 24.53 -9.32
CA TRP A 317 -14.83 24.63 -9.26
C TRP A 317 -14.43 25.86 -8.47
N GLY A 318 -14.21 25.67 -7.17
CA GLY A 318 -13.65 26.68 -6.29
C GLY A 318 -12.62 26.06 -5.36
N ASP A 319 -11.95 26.90 -4.56
CA ASP A 319 -10.84 26.51 -3.68
C ASP A 319 -11.19 25.33 -2.73
N SER A 320 -12.46 25.21 -2.33
CA SER A 320 -12.92 24.14 -1.43
C SER A 320 -13.28 22.82 -2.12
N THR A 321 -13.47 22.80 -3.44
CA THR A 321 -14.05 21.65 -4.17
C THR A 321 -13.14 21.10 -5.26
N SER A 322 -12.28 21.93 -5.86
CA SER A 322 -11.40 21.53 -6.97
C SER A 322 -10.52 20.32 -6.63
N SER A 323 -9.83 20.35 -5.49
CA SER A 323 -8.97 19.26 -5.01
C SER A 323 -9.74 17.96 -4.81
N SER A 324 -10.94 18.02 -4.24
CA SER A 324 -11.80 16.85 -4.05
C SER A 324 -12.30 16.26 -5.37
N LEU A 325 -12.65 17.12 -6.34
CA LEU A 325 -13.08 16.67 -7.68
C LEU A 325 -11.92 16.05 -8.47
N LEU A 326 -10.73 16.63 -8.39
CA LEU A 326 -9.51 16.09 -9.00
C LEU A 326 -9.15 14.73 -8.40
N LEU A 327 -9.22 14.60 -7.07
CA LEU A 327 -8.99 13.33 -6.38
C LEU A 327 -10.01 12.26 -6.81
N LEU A 328 -11.32 12.59 -6.82
CA LEU A 328 -12.36 11.65 -7.29
C LEU A 328 -12.15 11.26 -8.75
N ARG A 329 -11.77 12.20 -9.61
CA ARG A 329 -11.42 11.91 -11.00
C ARG A 329 -10.24 10.94 -11.08
N GLY A 330 -9.21 11.13 -10.28
CA GLY A 330 -8.09 10.21 -10.18
C GLY A 330 -8.49 8.81 -9.75
N LEU A 331 -9.32 8.72 -8.71
CA LEU A 331 -9.80 7.45 -8.17
C LEU A 331 -10.67 6.67 -9.16
N LEU A 332 -11.52 7.36 -9.92
CA LEU A 332 -12.50 6.79 -10.84
C LEU A 332 -11.96 6.75 -12.28
N ALA A 333 -11.95 7.87 -13.01
CA ALA A 333 -11.47 7.95 -14.40
C ALA A 333 -9.97 7.65 -14.55
N GLY A 334 -9.16 7.98 -13.55
CA GLY A 334 -7.73 7.63 -13.51
C GLY A 334 -7.47 6.16 -13.19
N GLY A 335 -8.52 5.38 -12.87
CA GLY A 335 -8.46 3.94 -12.70
C GLY A 335 -7.77 3.47 -11.41
N VAL A 336 -7.48 4.35 -10.44
CA VAL A 336 -6.78 3.96 -9.20
C VAL A 336 -7.61 2.96 -8.38
N LEU A 337 -8.92 3.19 -8.24
CA LEU A 337 -9.82 2.28 -7.52
C LEU A 337 -9.88 0.91 -8.22
N ALA A 338 -10.10 0.91 -9.53
CA ALA A 338 -10.15 -0.30 -10.34
C ALA A 338 -8.84 -1.08 -10.32
N PHE A 339 -7.71 -0.37 -10.36
CA PHE A 339 -6.38 -0.95 -10.22
C PHE A 339 -6.21 -1.67 -8.88
N CYS A 340 -6.57 -1.02 -7.77
CA CYS A 340 -6.43 -1.58 -6.42
C CYS A 340 -7.35 -2.78 -6.20
N LEU A 341 -8.61 -2.71 -6.65
CA LEU A 341 -9.59 -3.79 -6.47
C LEU A 341 -9.43 -4.93 -7.48
N GLY A 342 -8.94 -4.67 -8.68
CA GLY A 342 -8.82 -5.70 -9.72
C GLY A 342 -7.44 -6.33 -9.80
N ARG A 343 -6.40 -5.50 -9.87
CA ARG A 343 -5.04 -5.95 -10.20
C ARG A 343 -4.20 -6.30 -8.97
N LYS A 344 -4.42 -5.64 -7.83
CA LYS A 344 -3.66 -5.89 -6.61
C LYS A 344 -4.37 -6.90 -5.70
N ARG A 345 -3.70 -8.02 -5.42
CA ARG A 345 -4.21 -9.08 -4.56
C ARG A 345 -3.63 -8.94 -3.15
N TRP A 346 -4.50 -8.81 -2.16
CA TRP A 346 -4.10 -8.83 -0.75
C TRP A 346 -3.32 -10.11 -0.39
N ARG A 347 -2.23 -9.95 0.36
CA ARG A 347 -1.23 -10.97 0.73
C ARG A 347 -0.40 -11.54 -0.42
N VAL A 348 -0.61 -11.13 -1.66
CA VAL A 348 0.16 -11.61 -2.83
C VAL A 348 0.93 -10.47 -3.48
N ASN A 349 0.29 -9.32 -3.68
CA ASN A 349 0.93 -8.13 -4.26
C ASN A 349 1.15 -7.03 -3.24
N TYR A 350 0.48 -7.08 -2.08
CA TYR A 350 0.65 -6.10 -1.02
C TYR A 350 0.25 -6.65 0.36
N GLY A 351 0.79 -6.04 1.40
CA GLY A 351 0.48 -6.30 2.80
C GLY A 351 1.45 -5.57 3.75
N PRO A 352 1.42 -5.86 5.06
CA PRO A 352 2.29 -5.25 6.05
C PRO A 352 3.72 -5.83 6.02
N HIS A 353 4.72 -5.05 6.44
CA HIS A 353 6.08 -5.56 6.68
C HIS A 353 6.47 -5.35 8.15
N VAL A 354 6.14 -6.32 8.99
CA VAL A 354 6.30 -6.22 10.46
C VAL A 354 7.76 -6.07 10.88
N ASN A 355 8.68 -6.75 10.19
CA ASN A 355 10.11 -6.76 10.51
C ASN A 355 10.92 -5.73 9.68
N ARG A 356 10.27 -4.71 9.11
CA ARG A 356 10.98 -3.69 8.31
C ARG A 356 11.78 -2.77 9.23
N ASP A 357 12.96 -2.38 8.79
CA ASP A 357 13.74 -1.31 9.40
C ASP A 357 14.03 -0.21 8.36
N PRO A 358 13.50 1.01 8.54
CA PRO A 358 12.61 1.45 9.61
C PRO A 358 11.21 0.82 9.52
N PRO A 359 10.47 0.70 10.65
CA PRO A 359 9.14 0.13 10.66
C PRO A 359 8.13 1.04 9.95
N THR A 360 7.17 0.44 9.25
CA THR A 360 6.03 1.15 8.63
C THR A 360 4.73 0.40 8.91
N ARG A 361 3.65 1.16 9.10
CA ARG A 361 2.27 0.66 9.19
C ARG A 361 1.53 0.79 7.85
N LEU A 362 2.16 1.38 6.83
CA LEU A 362 1.66 1.42 5.45
C LEU A 362 1.84 0.06 4.76
N CYS A 363 0.98 -0.21 3.78
CA CYS A 363 1.14 -1.38 2.92
C CYS A 363 2.34 -1.23 1.99
N VAL A 364 3.13 -2.29 1.90
CA VAL A 364 4.26 -2.40 0.97
C VAL A 364 3.97 -3.39 -0.16
N PRO A 365 4.68 -3.30 -1.30
CA PRO A 365 4.63 -4.30 -2.36
C PRO A 365 5.17 -5.65 -1.89
N TYR A 366 4.52 -6.71 -2.34
CA TYR A 366 4.95 -8.09 -2.10
C TYR A 366 5.53 -8.69 -3.39
N ARG A 367 6.63 -9.43 -3.26
CA ARG A 367 7.28 -10.13 -4.38
C ARG A 367 6.54 -11.41 -4.73
N ALA A 368 5.98 -12.04 -3.71
CA ALA A 368 5.14 -13.22 -3.78
C ALA A 368 4.21 -13.24 -2.58
N LYS A 369 3.39 -14.29 -2.49
CA LYS A 369 2.52 -14.50 -1.34
C LYS A 369 3.28 -14.42 -0.01
N ASP A 370 2.79 -13.57 0.90
CA ASP A 370 3.33 -13.33 2.25
C ASP A 370 4.83 -12.96 2.31
N SER A 371 5.43 -12.59 1.17
CA SER A 371 6.82 -12.17 1.05
C SER A 371 6.89 -10.67 0.70
N PRO A 372 6.93 -9.78 1.71
CA PRO A 372 7.10 -8.34 1.48
C PRO A 372 8.43 -8.05 0.81
N SER A 373 8.46 -7.06 -0.07
CA SER A 373 9.73 -6.52 -0.55
C SER A 373 10.39 -5.72 0.58
N LEU A 374 11.67 -5.98 0.85
CA LEU A 374 12.38 -5.47 2.04
C LEU A 374 12.37 -3.94 2.18
N ARG A 375 12.47 -3.20 1.06
CA ARG A 375 12.55 -1.73 1.05
C ARG A 375 11.66 -1.06 0.00
N SER A 376 10.84 -1.82 -0.72
CA SER A 376 9.99 -1.26 -1.78
C SER A 376 8.73 -0.63 -1.19
N GLU A 377 8.26 0.41 -1.85
CA GLU A 377 7.02 1.14 -1.59
C GLU A 377 6.30 1.38 -2.93
N PHE A 378 5.00 1.64 -2.88
CA PHE A 378 4.28 2.08 -4.08
C PHE A 378 4.57 3.56 -4.34
N SER A 379 4.85 3.94 -5.59
CA SER A 379 5.15 5.33 -5.93
C SER A 379 3.92 6.25 -5.83
N HIS A 380 2.73 5.70 -6.03
CA HIS A 380 1.50 6.45 -6.14
C HIS A 380 0.79 6.61 -4.77
N PRO A 381 0.63 7.83 -4.23
CA PRO A 381 0.09 8.04 -2.88
C PRO A 381 -1.33 7.49 -2.69
N ASP A 382 -2.23 7.69 -3.66
CA ASP A 382 -3.61 7.19 -3.55
C ASP A 382 -3.70 5.66 -3.62
N VAL A 383 -2.74 4.98 -4.28
CA VAL A 383 -2.61 3.52 -4.25
C VAL A 383 -2.16 3.07 -2.86
N VAL A 384 -1.18 3.75 -2.25
CA VAL A 384 -0.72 3.45 -0.88
C VAL A 384 -1.87 3.56 0.11
N ILE A 385 -2.64 4.66 0.07
CA ILE A 385 -3.78 4.89 0.97
C ILE A 385 -4.84 3.79 0.78
N LEU A 386 -5.28 3.54 -0.46
CA LEU A 386 -6.28 2.52 -0.77
C LEU A 386 -5.85 1.13 -0.32
N LEU A 387 -4.64 0.70 -0.66
CA LEU A 387 -4.14 -0.63 -0.31
C LEU A 387 -3.91 -0.76 1.20
N THR A 388 -3.54 0.32 1.90
CA THR A 388 -3.44 0.36 3.36
C THR A 388 -4.84 0.18 3.97
N CYS A 389 -5.83 0.97 3.55
CA CYS A 389 -7.22 0.80 4.00
C CYS A 389 -7.71 -0.63 3.78
N LEU A 390 -7.57 -1.16 2.56
CA LEU A 390 -8.01 -2.52 2.22
C LEU A 390 -7.31 -3.58 3.07
N ASN A 391 -6.00 -3.44 3.34
CA ASN A 391 -5.30 -4.37 4.22
C ASN A 391 -5.90 -4.41 5.63
N TYR A 392 -6.06 -3.26 6.28
CA TYR A 392 -6.61 -3.22 7.64
C TYR A 392 -8.09 -3.63 7.69
N TYR A 393 -8.85 -3.35 6.63
CA TYR A 393 -10.21 -3.87 6.47
C TYR A 393 -10.25 -5.40 6.41
N TYR A 394 -9.26 -6.03 5.77
CA TYR A 394 -9.20 -7.49 5.62
C TYR A 394 -8.55 -8.20 6.81
N SER A 395 -7.51 -7.62 7.41
CA SER A 395 -6.79 -8.20 8.55
C SER A 395 -7.46 -7.89 9.90
N GLY A 396 -8.21 -6.78 9.96
CA GLY A 396 -8.63 -6.16 11.23
C GLY A 396 -7.48 -5.47 11.95
N LEU A 397 -7.82 -4.76 13.03
CA LEU A 397 -6.85 -4.15 13.95
C LEU A 397 -6.27 -5.19 14.92
N THR A 398 -5.00 -5.03 15.30
CA THR A 398 -4.45 -5.79 16.43
C THR A 398 -4.94 -5.21 17.76
N ASN A 399 -4.75 -5.97 18.85
CA ASN A 399 -5.09 -5.46 20.19
C ASN A 399 -4.32 -4.18 20.52
N ASP A 400 -3.06 -4.08 20.10
CA ASP A 400 -2.24 -2.89 20.32
C ASP A 400 -2.72 -1.70 19.49
N ASP A 401 -3.17 -1.93 18.25
CA ASP A 401 -3.76 -0.87 17.43
C ASP A 401 -5.05 -0.32 18.06
N LEU A 402 -5.88 -1.20 18.63
CA LEU A 402 -7.09 -0.80 19.35
C LEU A 402 -6.74 0.00 20.60
N PHE A 403 -5.76 -0.43 21.40
CA PHE A 403 -5.29 0.37 22.54
C PHE A 403 -4.81 1.75 22.10
N LEU A 404 -3.98 1.85 21.06
CA LEU A 404 -3.52 3.13 20.52
C LEU A 404 -4.69 4.01 20.05
N SER A 405 -5.69 3.40 19.40
CA SER A 405 -6.90 4.11 18.94
C SER A 405 -7.69 4.67 20.11
N PHE A 406 -7.89 3.88 21.18
CA PHE A 406 -8.58 4.32 22.39
C PHE A 406 -7.80 5.39 23.16
N ASP A 407 -6.48 5.28 23.25
CA ASP A 407 -5.62 6.28 23.89
C ASP A 407 -5.63 7.62 23.14
N HIS A 408 -5.74 7.58 21.81
CA HIS A 408 -5.94 8.77 21.00
C HIS A 408 -7.36 9.33 21.18
N LEU A 409 -8.37 8.46 21.10
CA LEU A 409 -9.78 8.80 21.26
C LEU A 409 -10.08 9.47 22.60
N ALA A 410 -9.49 8.99 23.69
CA ALA A 410 -9.67 9.57 25.03
C ALA A 410 -9.18 11.03 25.13
N LYS A 411 -8.35 11.50 24.19
CA LYS A 411 -7.87 12.88 24.08
C LYS A 411 -8.70 13.74 23.13
N SER A 412 -9.65 13.15 22.40
CA SER A 412 -10.52 13.83 21.43
C SER A 412 -11.66 14.56 22.14
N ASP A 413 -11.97 15.78 21.70
CA ASP A 413 -13.14 16.54 22.17
C ASP A 413 -14.46 15.92 21.68
N GLN A 414 -14.41 15.05 20.67
CA GLN A 414 -15.56 14.35 20.08
C GLN A 414 -15.54 12.83 20.34
N ALA A 415 -14.80 12.40 21.36
CA ALA A 415 -14.55 10.99 21.68
C ALA A 415 -15.82 10.12 21.69
N ASP A 416 -16.90 10.60 22.32
CA ASP A 416 -18.15 9.85 22.36
C ASP A 416 -18.80 9.73 20.97
N ALA A 417 -18.79 10.77 20.13
CA ALA A 417 -19.40 10.70 18.80
C ALA A 417 -18.62 9.77 17.87
N GLU A 418 -17.29 9.86 17.90
CA GLU A 418 -16.38 8.98 17.16
C GLU A 418 -16.55 7.52 17.60
N TYR A 419 -16.64 7.25 18.91
CA TYR A 419 -16.88 5.91 19.42
C TYR A 419 -18.22 5.32 18.95
N GLN A 420 -19.27 6.13 18.86
CA GLN A 420 -20.59 5.67 18.40
C GLN A 420 -20.55 5.18 16.95
N ALA A 421 -19.71 5.80 16.10
CA ALA A 421 -19.47 5.29 14.75
C ALA A 421 -18.87 3.88 14.79
N TRP A 422 -17.95 3.60 15.72
CA TRP A 422 -17.36 2.27 15.89
C TRP A 422 -18.38 1.23 16.33
N VAL A 423 -19.26 1.60 17.27
CA VAL A 423 -20.34 0.76 17.80
C VAL A 423 -21.36 0.40 16.71
N ASN A 424 -21.70 1.34 15.81
CA ASN A 424 -22.62 1.08 14.70
C ASN A 424 -22.13 -0.03 13.76
N GLY A 425 -20.81 -0.16 13.59
CA GLY A 425 -20.17 -1.23 12.82
C GLY A 425 -19.96 -2.54 13.60
N ALA A 426 -20.32 -2.60 14.89
CA ALA A 426 -20.00 -3.71 15.79
C ALA A 426 -21.27 -4.36 16.38
N PRO A 427 -22.07 -5.10 15.58
CA PRO A 427 -23.37 -5.63 16.02
C PRO A 427 -23.28 -6.67 17.14
N LYS A 428 -22.09 -7.27 17.35
CA LYS A 428 -21.83 -8.26 18.41
C LYS A 428 -21.37 -7.62 19.73
N LEU A 429 -21.18 -6.29 19.77
CA LEU A 429 -20.74 -5.59 20.97
C LEU A 429 -21.86 -5.56 22.01
N GLN A 430 -21.54 -5.94 23.25
CA GLN A 430 -22.54 -5.97 24.32
C GLN A 430 -23.02 -4.54 24.66
N PRO A 431 -24.31 -4.34 24.99
CA PRO A 431 -24.88 -3.02 25.28
C PRO A 431 -24.15 -2.24 26.38
N ALA A 432 -23.51 -2.92 27.34
CA ALA A 432 -22.72 -2.31 28.40
C ALA A 432 -21.54 -1.48 27.87
N TYR A 433 -21.03 -1.82 26.68
CA TYR A 433 -19.91 -1.14 26.03
C TYR A 433 -20.37 -0.23 24.88
N HIS A 434 -21.67 0.04 24.72
CA HIS A 434 -22.13 0.96 23.68
C HIS A 434 -21.77 2.42 23.98
N GLN A 435 -21.38 2.73 25.22
CA GLN A 435 -20.91 4.06 25.63
C GLN A 435 -19.43 3.98 25.99
N LEU A 436 -18.66 5.01 25.63
CA LEU A 436 -17.21 5.03 25.85
C LEU A 436 -16.86 4.89 27.34
N VAL A 437 -17.65 5.51 28.22
CA VAL A 437 -17.51 5.41 29.69
C VAL A 437 -17.67 3.96 30.20
N GLY A 438 -18.33 3.09 29.44
CA GLY A 438 -18.46 1.66 29.76
C GLY A 438 -17.19 0.84 29.49
N VAL A 439 -16.19 1.40 28.81
CA VAL A 439 -14.93 0.73 28.47
C VAL A 439 -13.85 1.15 29.45
N ASN A 440 -13.33 0.19 30.23
CA ASN A 440 -12.21 0.43 31.14
C ASN A 440 -10.89 -0.05 30.52
N LEU A 441 -10.10 0.88 29.97
CA LEU A 441 -8.82 0.57 29.30
C LEU A 441 -7.72 0.05 30.24
N ASP A 442 -7.84 0.33 31.54
CA ASP A 442 -6.89 -0.21 32.54
C ASP A 442 -7.04 -1.72 32.71
N ASP A 443 -8.23 -2.28 32.45
CA ASP A 443 -8.48 -3.72 32.48
C ASP A 443 -8.22 -4.35 31.10
N ARG A 444 -6.94 -4.41 30.73
CA ARG A 444 -6.50 -4.92 29.42
C ARG A 444 -7.02 -6.33 29.10
N PRO A 445 -6.96 -7.33 30.01
CA PRO A 445 -7.47 -8.67 29.71
C PRO A 445 -8.97 -8.70 29.42
N HIS A 446 -9.75 -7.86 30.12
CA HIS A 446 -11.18 -7.73 29.88
C HIS A 446 -11.47 -7.11 28.51
N CYS A 447 -10.78 -6.03 28.15
CA CYS A 447 -10.88 -5.41 26.83
C CYS A 447 -10.57 -6.40 25.70
N VAL A 448 -9.46 -7.13 25.80
CA VAL A 448 -9.01 -8.10 24.79
C VAL A 448 -10.01 -9.25 24.62
N SER A 449 -10.70 -9.67 25.68
CA SER A 449 -11.62 -10.80 25.62
C SER A 449 -13.07 -10.41 25.30
N GLN A 450 -13.56 -9.24 25.71
CA GLN A 450 -14.99 -8.87 25.64
C GLN A 450 -15.31 -7.72 24.68
N VAL A 451 -14.36 -6.79 24.44
CA VAL A 451 -14.61 -5.55 23.69
C VAL A 451 -13.95 -5.63 22.31
N PHE A 452 -12.66 -5.92 22.28
CA PHE A 452 -11.84 -5.88 21.06
C PHE A 452 -12.29 -6.85 19.98
N PRO A 453 -12.74 -8.08 20.25
CA PRO A 453 -13.21 -8.99 19.20
C PRO A 453 -14.39 -8.45 18.38
N ALA A 454 -15.22 -7.56 18.97
CA ALA A 454 -16.34 -6.94 18.26
C ALA A 454 -15.92 -5.68 17.47
N LEU A 455 -14.85 -5.00 17.88
CA LEU A 455 -14.36 -3.77 17.25
C LEU A 455 -13.25 -4.02 16.22
N GLN A 456 -12.55 -5.16 16.29
CA GLN A 456 -11.40 -5.51 15.47
C GLN A 456 -11.63 -5.31 13.96
N PHE A 457 -12.83 -5.63 13.47
CA PHE A 457 -13.22 -5.52 12.06
C PHE A 457 -14.21 -4.39 11.79
N SER A 458 -14.47 -3.52 12.78
CA SER A 458 -15.34 -2.35 12.58
C SER A 458 -14.62 -1.36 11.67
N LYS A 459 -15.18 -1.14 10.47
CA LYS A 459 -14.60 -0.22 9.48
C LYS A 459 -14.38 1.17 10.08
N ALA A 460 -15.34 1.69 10.85
CA ALA A 460 -15.21 3.01 11.49
C ALA A 460 -14.06 3.08 12.52
N ALA A 461 -13.80 1.98 13.25
CA ALA A 461 -12.64 1.92 14.15
C ALA A 461 -11.32 1.87 13.37
N ILE A 462 -11.29 1.11 12.26
CA ILE A 462 -10.14 1.05 11.37
C ILE A 462 -9.87 2.40 10.70
N ASP A 463 -10.90 3.05 10.17
CA ASP A 463 -10.81 4.38 9.56
C ASP A 463 -10.30 5.40 10.55
N TYR A 464 -10.78 5.35 11.79
CA TYR A 464 -10.27 6.20 12.84
C TYR A 464 -8.77 5.98 13.09
N PHE A 465 -8.36 4.74 13.27
CA PHE A 465 -6.96 4.37 13.48
C PHE A 465 -6.08 4.87 12.32
N LEU A 466 -6.50 4.62 11.08
CA LEU A 466 -5.75 5.04 9.90
C LEU A 466 -5.67 6.56 9.77
N SER A 467 -6.79 7.27 9.95
CA SER A 467 -6.90 8.71 9.73
C SER A 467 -6.27 9.55 10.84
N HIS A 468 -6.11 9.01 12.05
CA HIS A 468 -5.58 9.76 13.20
C HIS A 468 -4.21 9.27 13.69
N VAL A 469 -3.86 8.01 13.46
CA VAL A 469 -2.61 7.42 13.96
C VAL A 469 -1.63 7.14 12.82
N VAL A 470 -2.09 6.47 11.76
CA VAL A 470 -1.18 5.98 10.69
C VAL A 470 -0.87 7.07 9.66
N PHE A 471 -1.86 7.54 8.92
CA PHE A 471 -1.63 8.46 7.80
C PHE A 471 -1.04 9.81 8.22
N PRO A 472 -1.46 10.46 9.34
CA PRO A 472 -0.84 11.72 9.77
C PRO A 472 0.64 11.60 10.09
N LYS A 473 1.11 10.40 10.48
CA LYS A 473 2.52 10.13 10.78
C LYS A 473 3.28 9.72 9.52
N GLU A 474 2.76 8.75 8.77
CA GLU A 474 3.53 8.04 7.74
C GLU A 474 3.27 8.52 6.31
N MET A 475 2.10 9.11 6.00
CA MET A 475 1.81 9.64 4.65
C MET A 475 2.44 11.01 4.46
N ARG A 476 3.69 10.99 4.00
CA ARG A 476 4.52 12.17 3.80
C ARG A 476 5.08 12.21 2.38
N GLU A 477 5.34 13.41 1.89
CA GLU A 477 5.99 13.65 0.61
C GLU A 477 7.26 14.49 0.78
N PHE A 478 8.12 14.41 -0.23
CA PHE A 478 9.34 15.18 -0.33
C PHE A 478 9.31 16.00 -1.63
N PRO A 479 9.93 17.18 -1.65
CA PRO A 479 9.89 18.04 -2.84
C PRO A 479 10.69 17.46 -4.00
N HIS A 480 11.83 16.81 -3.71
CA HIS A 480 12.76 16.33 -4.72
C HIS A 480 13.19 14.89 -4.46
N LYS A 481 13.70 14.25 -5.52
CA LYS A 481 14.30 12.92 -5.43
C LYS A 481 15.53 12.79 -6.32
N LEU A 482 16.38 11.80 -6.00
CA LEU A 482 17.37 11.23 -6.90
C LEU A 482 16.97 9.80 -7.23
N SER A 483 17.07 9.40 -8.50
CA SER A 483 16.62 8.09 -8.94
C SER A 483 17.68 7.36 -9.78
N ALA A 484 17.78 6.05 -9.60
CA ALA A 484 18.61 5.15 -10.42
C ALA A 484 17.88 3.81 -10.64
N SER A 485 18.10 3.16 -11.80
CA SER A 485 17.40 1.92 -12.17
C SER A 485 18.28 0.94 -12.94
N GLY A 486 17.69 -0.13 -13.50
CA GLY A 486 18.41 -1.12 -14.32
C GLY A 486 19.18 -0.53 -15.51
N TRP A 487 18.82 0.67 -15.97
CA TRP A 487 19.59 1.41 -16.99
C TRP A 487 21.00 1.78 -16.52
N ASP A 488 21.17 2.11 -15.24
CA ASP A 488 22.45 2.45 -14.63
C ASP A 488 23.36 1.22 -14.47
N ILE A 489 22.77 0.06 -14.22
CA ILE A 489 23.51 -1.23 -14.18
C ILE A 489 24.01 -1.59 -15.58
N GLY A 490 23.17 -1.31 -16.60
CA GLY A 490 23.47 -1.54 -18.01
C GLY A 490 24.41 -0.51 -18.64
N GLU A 491 24.99 0.42 -17.87
CA GLU A 491 25.92 1.44 -18.35
C GLU A 491 27.07 0.83 -19.17
N ILE A 492 27.51 1.54 -20.22
CA ILE A 492 28.69 1.15 -21.01
C ILE A 492 29.93 1.49 -20.19
N LYS A 493 30.66 0.45 -19.78
CA LYS A 493 31.91 0.54 -19.03
C LYS A 493 33.10 0.20 -19.93
N THR A 494 34.32 0.41 -19.40
CA THR A 494 35.55 -0.01 -20.11
C THR A 494 35.57 -1.51 -20.37
N ASN A 495 35.06 -2.30 -19.41
CA ASN A 495 34.88 -3.74 -19.58
C ASN A 495 33.38 -4.08 -19.59
N PRO A 496 32.94 -4.98 -20.50
CA PRO A 496 31.53 -5.26 -20.70
C PRO A 496 30.89 -6.07 -19.56
N THR A 497 29.64 -5.75 -19.27
CA THR A 497 28.75 -6.51 -18.39
C THR A 497 28.20 -7.72 -19.12
N VAL A 498 28.30 -8.91 -18.52
CA VAL A 498 27.77 -10.16 -19.07
C VAL A 498 26.78 -10.79 -18.10
N GLY A 499 25.78 -11.53 -18.58
CA GLY A 499 24.82 -12.18 -17.69
C GLY A 499 23.97 -13.25 -18.36
N PHE A 500 23.15 -13.93 -17.55
CA PHE A 500 22.15 -14.87 -18.04
C PHE A 500 20.75 -14.53 -17.57
N SER A 501 19.78 -14.98 -18.36
CA SER A 501 18.37 -15.02 -18.00
C SER A 501 17.83 -16.44 -18.20
N GLY A 502 16.86 -16.84 -17.38
CA GLY A 502 16.14 -18.10 -17.58
C GLY A 502 15.35 -18.15 -18.90
N THR A 503 14.85 -17.00 -19.37
CA THR A 503 14.13 -16.88 -20.65
C THR A 503 14.61 -15.67 -21.46
N ASN A 504 14.20 -15.57 -22.72
CA ASN A 504 14.46 -14.39 -23.55
C ASN A 504 13.26 -13.41 -23.61
N ASP A 505 12.29 -13.54 -22.70
CA ASP A 505 11.05 -12.75 -22.72
C ASP A 505 11.27 -11.28 -22.35
N SER A 506 12.22 -10.99 -21.46
CA SER A 506 12.59 -9.64 -21.02
C SER A 506 13.38 -8.83 -22.06
N ARG A 507 13.68 -9.39 -23.23
CA ARG A 507 14.55 -8.76 -24.24
C ARG A 507 14.12 -7.36 -24.68
N LYS A 508 12.81 -7.07 -24.63
CA LYS A 508 12.25 -5.78 -25.04
C LYS A 508 12.34 -4.72 -23.94
N THR A 509 12.50 -5.14 -22.68
CA THR A 509 12.62 -4.26 -21.51
C THR A 509 14.06 -4.10 -21.02
N LEU A 510 15.04 -4.77 -21.66
CA LEU A 510 16.46 -4.54 -21.39
C LEU A 510 16.87 -3.09 -21.76
N PRO A 511 17.84 -2.49 -21.04
CA PRO A 511 18.46 -1.23 -21.46
C PRO A 511 19.02 -1.34 -22.90
N LEU A 512 18.98 -0.24 -23.66
CA LEU A 512 19.43 -0.23 -25.07
C LEU A 512 20.89 -0.66 -25.25
N THR A 513 21.70 -0.49 -24.23
CA THR A 513 23.13 -0.83 -24.17
C THR A 513 23.39 -2.31 -23.93
N VAL A 514 22.38 -3.08 -23.50
CA VAL A 514 22.49 -4.52 -23.18
C VAL A 514 21.84 -5.34 -24.29
N HIS A 515 22.62 -6.24 -24.89
CA HIS A 515 22.17 -7.06 -26.01
C HIS A 515 21.80 -8.48 -25.60
N GLN A 516 20.61 -8.96 -25.95
CA GLN A 516 20.28 -10.39 -25.86
C GLN A 516 21.00 -11.15 -26.98
N LEU A 517 21.93 -12.03 -26.63
CA LEU A 517 22.63 -12.91 -27.57
C LEU A 517 21.92 -14.26 -27.65
N ASP A 518 21.30 -14.54 -28.80
CA ASP A 518 20.70 -15.85 -29.09
C ASP A 518 21.77 -16.78 -29.68
N LEU A 519 22.26 -17.72 -28.87
CA LEU A 519 23.29 -18.68 -29.32
C LEU A 519 22.63 -19.82 -30.12
N PRO A 520 23.21 -20.27 -31.26
CA PRO A 520 22.64 -21.35 -32.07
C PRO A 520 22.40 -22.64 -31.29
N GLN A 521 23.29 -22.95 -30.35
CA GLN A 521 23.20 -24.10 -29.45
C GLN A 521 21.96 -24.04 -28.54
N GLN A 522 21.33 -22.87 -28.39
CA GLN A 522 20.21 -22.61 -27.47
C GLN A 522 18.88 -22.35 -28.19
N ASN A 523 18.88 -22.35 -29.53
CA ASN A 523 17.64 -22.14 -30.30
C ASN A 523 16.57 -23.21 -30.01
N HIS A 524 17.00 -24.44 -29.70
CA HIS A 524 16.10 -25.55 -29.38
C HIS A 524 15.52 -25.47 -27.96
N THR A 525 16.11 -24.66 -27.07
CA THR A 525 15.81 -24.62 -25.64
C THR A 525 14.37 -24.19 -25.37
N ASN A 526 13.87 -23.17 -26.09
CA ASN A 526 12.46 -22.74 -25.98
C ASN A 526 11.48 -23.80 -26.53
N ALA A 527 11.87 -24.53 -27.59
CA ALA A 527 11.05 -25.59 -28.17
C ALA A 527 10.98 -26.82 -27.25
N LEU A 528 12.09 -27.15 -26.58
CA LEU A 528 12.19 -28.29 -25.67
C LEU A 528 11.25 -28.15 -24.47
N VAL A 529 11.17 -26.96 -23.87
CA VAL A 529 10.24 -26.76 -22.74
C VAL A 529 8.78 -26.85 -23.19
N LEU A 530 8.46 -26.33 -24.37
CA LEU A 530 7.12 -26.48 -24.94
C LEU A 530 6.79 -27.94 -25.25
N GLU A 531 7.75 -28.72 -25.75
CA GLU A 531 7.59 -30.16 -26.00
C GLU A 531 7.23 -30.90 -24.71
N TYR A 532 7.90 -30.59 -23.60
CA TYR A 532 7.59 -31.19 -22.30
C TYR A 532 6.22 -30.81 -21.76
N LEU A 533 5.82 -29.54 -21.89
CA LEU A 533 4.52 -29.07 -21.43
C LEU A 533 3.36 -29.63 -22.27
N LEU A 534 3.57 -29.87 -23.57
CA LEU A 534 2.55 -30.35 -24.50
C LEU A 534 2.43 -31.89 -24.57
N ARG A 535 3.14 -32.65 -23.72
CA ARG A 535 2.98 -34.11 -23.64
C ARG A 535 1.54 -34.51 -23.31
N ASP A 536 1.08 -35.61 -23.89
CA ASP A 536 -0.29 -36.12 -23.70
C ASP A 536 -0.63 -36.49 -22.23
N GLU A 537 0.40 -36.78 -21.43
CA GLU A 537 0.28 -37.07 -19.99
C GLU A 537 -0.14 -35.83 -19.18
N ASN A 538 0.11 -34.63 -19.72
CA ASN A 538 -0.22 -33.38 -19.06
C ASN A 538 -1.67 -33.00 -19.35
N SER A 539 -2.39 -32.59 -18.30
CA SER A 539 -3.81 -32.25 -18.41
C SER A 539 -4.16 -30.97 -17.68
N VAL A 540 -5.34 -30.44 -17.99
CA VAL A 540 -5.93 -29.30 -17.31
C VAL A 540 -7.16 -29.80 -16.54
N THR A 541 -7.30 -29.41 -15.28
CA THR A 541 -8.51 -29.70 -14.50
C THR A 541 -9.05 -28.43 -13.86
N TYR A 542 -10.37 -28.34 -13.79
CA TYR A 542 -11.07 -27.26 -13.14
C TYR A 542 -11.35 -27.57 -11.67
N ILE A 543 -11.22 -26.56 -10.81
CA ILE A 543 -11.63 -26.62 -9.40
C ILE A 543 -13.05 -26.04 -9.31
N PRO A 544 -14.08 -26.85 -8.96
CA PRO A 544 -15.44 -26.34 -8.79
C PRO A 544 -15.49 -25.24 -7.73
N LEU A 545 -16.30 -24.20 -7.97
CA LEU A 545 -16.67 -23.24 -6.93
C LEU A 545 -17.36 -24.01 -5.79
N PRO A 546 -16.95 -23.83 -4.52
CA PRO A 546 -17.62 -24.48 -3.40
C PRO A 546 -19.10 -24.11 -3.42
N ASN A 547 -20.00 -25.11 -3.36
CA ASN A 547 -21.37 -24.86 -2.94
C ASN A 547 -21.31 -24.23 -1.56
N ALA A 548 -21.99 -23.09 -1.37
CA ALA A 548 -21.98 -22.22 -0.19
C ALA A 548 -21.98 -22.97 1.18
N SER A 549 -20.82 -23.50 1.57
CA SER A 549 -20.61 -24.27 2.79
C SER A 549 -19.15 -24.13 3.22
N VAL A 550 -18.98 -23.45 4.37
CA VAL A 550 -18.03 -23.57 5.50
C VAL A 550 -16.54 -23.88 5.25
N GLN A 551 -16.13 -24.54 4.17
CA GLN A 551 -14.75 -24.96 3.96
C GLN A 551 -13.95 -23.90 3.18
N SER A 552 -12.75 -23.60 3.65
CA SER A 552 -11.88 -22.59 3.06
C SER A 552 -11.41 -23.01 1.64
N ASN A 553 -11.11 -22.04 0.79
CA ASN A 553 -10.72 -22.28 -0.60
C ASN A 553 -9.44 -23.13 -0.72
N ALA A 554 -8.48 -22.92 0.18
CA ALA A 554 -7.24 -23.68 0.26
C ALA A 554 -7.49 -25.18 0.54
N HIS A 555 -8.34 -25.48 1.52
CA HIS A 555 -8.69 -26.85 1.88
C HIS A 555 -9.37 -27.60 0.72
N ALA A 556 -10.29 -26.95 0.01
CA ALA A 556 -10.94 -27.53 -1.18
C ALA A 556 -9.92 -27.87 -2.28
N LEU A 557 -8.89 -27.04 -2.48
CA LEU A 557 -7.82 -27.32 -3.45
C LEU A 557 -7.01 -28.56 -3.03
N LEU A 558 -6.60 -28.63 -1.76
CA LEU A 558 -5.79 -29.72 -1.22
C LEU A 558 -6.55 -31.06 -1.22
N ASP A 559 -7.85 -31.03 -0.92
CA ASP A 559 -8.72 -32.21 -1.02
C ASP A 559 -8.80 -32.70 -2.48
N LEU A 560 -8.98 -31.79 -3.45
CA LEU A 560 -9.08 -32.13 -4.87
C LEU A 560 -7.76 -32.63 -5.48
N VAL A 561 -6.61 -32.19 -4.94
CA VAL A 561 -5.28 -32.69 -5.37
C VAL A 561 -5.08 -34.12 -4.87
N SER A 562 -5.55 -34.42 -3.66
CA SER A 562 -5.44 -35.75 -3.05
C SER A 562 -6.30 -36.81 -3.76
N THR A 563 -7.33 -36.40 -4.50
CA THR A 563 -8.23 -37.30 -5.26
C THR A 563 -7.83 -37.49 -6.73
N LEU A 564 -6.71 -36.92 -7.19
CA LEU A 564 -6.24 -37.09 -8.56
C LEU A 564 -5.87 -38.55 -8.84
N ASP A 565 -6.11 -39.01 -10.07
CA ASP A 565 -5.65 -40.31 -10.56
C ASP A 565 -4.68 -40.12 -11.75
N PRO A 566 -3.41 -40.53 -11.63
CA PRO A 566 -2.71 -40.85 -10.38
C PRO A 566 -2.56 -39.62 -9.45
N PRO A 567 -2.36 -39.81 -8.13
CA PRO A 567 -2.26 -38.69 -7.18
C PRO A 567 -1.04 -37.82 -7.47
N ALA A 568 -1.15 -36.52 -7.22
CA ALA A 568 0.00 -35.61 -7.30
C ALA A 568 0.81 -35.66 -6.01
N GLN A 569 2.14 -35.72 -6.13
CA GLN A 569 3.08 -35.71 -5.02
C GLN A 569 3.69 -34.32 -4.80
N VAL A 570 3.54 -33.43 -5.78
CA VAL A 570 4.09 -32.08 -5.75
C VAL A 570 2.97 -31.07 -5.99
N ILE A 571 2.93 -30.02 -5.19
CA ILE A 571 2.08 -28.84 -5.44
C ILE A 571 2.98 -27.64 -5.65
N LEU A 572 2.77 -26.97 -6.78
CA LEU A 572 3.47 -25.75 -7.16
C LEU A 572 2.46 -24.63 -7.26
N ASP A 573 2.43 -23.73 -6.26
CA ASP A 573 1.47 -22.64 -6.19
C ASP A 573 1.89 -21.42 -7.01
N VAL A 574 2.22 -21.62 -8.29
CA VAL A 574 2.69 -20.56 -9.21
C VAL A 574 1.66 -19.44 -9.36
N GLY A 575 0.37 -19.77 -9.28
CA GLY A 575 -0.74 -18.80 -9.35
C GLY A 575 -1.08 -18.12 -8.03
N ALA A 576 -0.35 -18.40 -6.94
CA ALA A 576 -0.64 -17.95 -5.58
C ALA A 576 -2.12 -18.14 -5.19
N GLN A 577 -2.70 -19.30 -5.49
CA GLN A 577 -4.12 -19.61 -5.27
C GLN A 577 -4.41 -19.98 -3.81
N ILE A 578 -3.41 -20.42 -3.05
CA ILE A 578 -3.56 -20.81 -1.65
C ILE A 578 -3.29 -19.60 -0.76
N VAL A 579 -4.22 -18.62 -0.68
CA VAL A 579 -4.00 -17.37 0.07
C VAL A 579 -4.26 -17.52 1.58
N GLU A 580 -5.07 -18.49 1.99
CA GLU A 580 -5.62 -18.59 3.35
C GLU A 580 -4.69 -19.29 4.36
N LEU A 581 -3.85 -20.22 3.89
CA LEU A 581 -2.92 -21.00 4.71
C LEU A 581 -1.48 -20.54 4.44
N ASP A 582 -0.62 -20.52 5.45
CA ASP A 582 0.84 -20.42 5.30
C ASP A 582 1.44 -21.75 4.77
N ASN A 583 2.73 -21.76 4.45
CA ASN A 583 3.38 -22.94 3.87
C ASN A 583 3.34 -24.14 4.81
N ARG A 584 3.50 -23.89 6.11
CA ARG A 584 3.38 -24.90 7.16
C ARG A 584 1.96 -25.45 7.25
N GLY A 585 0.94 -24.60 7.26
CA GLY A 585 -0.46 -25.02 7.32
C GLY A 585 -0.88 -25.86 6.11
N VAL A 586 -0.32 -25.57 4.92
CA VAL A 586 -0.48 -26.44 3.75
C VAL A 586 0.14 -27.82 4.00
N ALA A 587 1.38 -27.88 4.48
CA ALA A 587 2.07 -29.12 4.78
C ALA A 587 1.32 -29.97 5.83
N GLU A 588 0.89 -29.33 6.93
CA GLU A 588 0.13 -29.99 8.01
C GLU A 588 -1.21 -30.55 7.50
N TYR A 589 -2.00 -29.73 6.79
CA TYR A 589 -3.28 -30.19 6.27
C TYR A 589 -3.10 -31.30 5.24
N TRP A 590 -2.16 -31.16 4.30
CA TRP A 590 -1.96 -32.14 3.24
C TRP A 590 -1.47 -33.49 3.78
N LEU A 591 -0.57 -33.48 4.78
CA LEU A 591 -0.11 -34.69 5.44
C LEU A 591 -1.22 -35.37 6.24
N SER A 592 -2.10 -34.59 6.90
CA SER A 592 -3.22 -35.12 7.69
C SER A 592 -4.22 -35.95 6.89
N LYS A 593 -4.22 -35.83 5.55
CA LYS A 593 -5.07 -36.62 4.65
C LYS A 593 -4.48 -37.99 4.32
N GLN A 594 -3.23 -38.25 4.69
CA GLN A 594 -2.55 -39.52 4.43
C GLN A 594 -2.68 -40.45 5.63
N PRO A 595 -2.78 -41.78 5.40
CA PRO A 595 -2.71 -42.74 6.48
C PRO A 595 -1.33 -42.72 7.14
N ILE A 596 -1.30 -42.84 8.47
CA ILE A 596 -0.07 -42.79 9.28
C ILE A 596 0.96 -43.86 8.83
N GLU A 597 0.48 -45.05 8.43
CA GLU A 597 1.31 -46.16 7.93
C GLU A 597 1.41 -46.19 6.39
N GLY A 598 1.18 -45.06 5.73
CA GLY A 598 1.24 -44.92 4.28
C GLY A 598 2.66 -44.87 3.72
N PRO A 599 2.79 -44.94 2.37
CA PRO A 599 4.07 -44.76 1.69
C PRO A 599 4.62 -43.33 1.83
N ILE A 600 3.75 -42.35 2.07
CA ILE A 600 4.10 -40.95 2.29
C ILE A 600 4.19 -40.67 3.80
N GLN A 601 5.35 -40.21 4.24
CA GLN A 601 5.71 -40.06 5.65
C GLN A 601 6.01 -38.62 6.05
N ALA A 602 6.18 -37.71 5.07
CA ALA A 602 6.51 -36.32 5.34
C ALA A 602 6.13 -35.38 4.18
N VAL A 603 6.19 -34.07 4.42
CA VAL A 603 6.03 -33.01 3.42
C VAL A 603 7.22 -32.07 3.48
N VAL A 604 7.86 -31.84 2.34
CA VAL A 604 8.90 -30.82 2.15
C VAL A 604 8.21 -29.49 1.83
N PHE A 605 8.58 -28.43 2.53
CA PHE A 605 8.09 -27.07 2.31
C PHE A 605 9.18 -26.05 2.68
N VAL A 606 8.97 -24.78 2.35
CA VAL A 606 9.86 -23.70 2.76
C VAL A 606 9.22 -22.92 3.92
N ASN A 607 9.94 -22.75 5.02
CA ASN A 607 9.45 -22.02 6.20
C ASN A 607 9.56 -20.49 6.02
N ASP A 608 9.12 -19.72 7.02
CA ASP A 608 9.16 -18.25 6.99
C ASP A 608 10.59 -17.69 6.99
N ASP A 609 11.55 -18.50 7.46
CA ASP A 609 12.98 -18.23 7.39
C ASP A 609 13.58 -18.75 6.08
N ASP A 610 12.88 -18.75 4.93
CA ASP A 610 13.23 -19.34 3.61
C ASP A 610 14.13 -20.61 3.61
N ASP A 611 14.05 -21.44 4.64
CA ASP A 611 14.80 -22.69 4.77
C ASP A 611 13.94 -23.86 4.27
N ILE A 612 14.55 -24.73 3.48
CA ILE A 612 13.90 -25.96 3.01
C ILE A 612 13.79 -26.93 4.20
N CYS A 613 12.55 -27.14 4.65
CA CYS A 613 12.20 -27.93 5.82
C CYS A 613 11.36 -29.15 5.46
N VAL A 614 11.32 -30.12 6.37
CA VAL A 614 10.50 -31.32 6.28
C VAL A 614 9.62 -31.41 7.51
N LEU A 615 8.31 -31.57 7.30
CA LEU A 615 7.32 -31.89 8.32
C LEU A 615 6.99 -33.38 8.29
N ASP A 616 7.18 -34.10 9.40
CA ASP A 616 6.83 -35.51 9.51
C ASP A 616 5.44 -35.77 10.13
N GLN A 617 5.01 -37.04 10.13
CA GLN A 617 3.73 -37.48 10.70
C GLN A 617 3.58 -37.21 12.22
N SER A 618 4.68 -36.94 12.94
CA SER A 618 4.63 -36.58 14.37
C SER A 618 4.41 -35.07 14.59
N GLY A 619 4.39 -34.28 13.51
CA GLY A 619 4.31 -32.83 13.56
C GLY A 619 5.67 -32.15 13.78
N ARG A 620 6.78 -32.89 13.66
CA ARG A 620 8.12 -32.34 13.82
C ARG A 620 8.61 -31.71 12.53
N VAL A 621 9.19 -30.52 12.65
CA VAL A 621 9.82 -29.78 11.55
C VAL A 621 11.34 -29.80 11.72
N GLU A 622 12.09 -30.14 10.67
CA GLU A 622 13.56 -30.08 10.63
C GLU A 622 14.09 -29.68 9.25
N PRO A 623 15.29 -29.08 9.13
CA PRO A 623 15.89 -28.76 7.83
C PRO A 623 16.14 -30.02 6.98
N LEU A 624 15.79 -29.97 5.70
CA LEU A 624 15.91 -31.10 4.78
C LEU A 624 17.35 -31.64 4.71
N GLN A 625 18.35 -30.76 4.74
CA GLN A 625 19.77 -31.12 4.62
C GLN A 625 20.27 -32.10 5.69
N ILE A 626 19.70 -32.05 6.89
CA ILE A 626 20.06 -32.94 8.01
C ILE A 626 19.02 -34.04 8.25
N SER A 627 17.92 -34.02 7.51
CA SER A 627 16.84 -34.98 7.63
C SER A 627 17.17 -36.29 6.91
N PRO A 628 16.76 -37.46 7.45
CA PRO A 628 16.87 -38.73 6.70
C PRO A 628 16.08 -38.71 5.38
N PHE A 629 15.10 -37.81 5.24
CA PHE A 629 14.25 -37.69 4.05
C PHE A 629 14.97 -37.16 2.81
N ILE A 630 16.13 -36.48 2.92
CA ILE A 630 16.90 -36.04 1.75
C ILE A 630 17.33 -37.20 0.85
N ARG A 631 17.48 -38.40 1.41
CA ARG A 631 17.82 -39.63 0.67
C ARG A 631 16.59 -40.50 0.35
N ARG A 632 15.40 -40.09 0.78
CA ARG A 632 14.14 -40.83 0.67
C ARG A 632 13.03 -39.91 0.16
N MET A 633 13.33 -39.10 -0.86
CA MET A 633 12.39 -38.13 -1.42
C MET A 633 11.10 -38.79 -1.88
N GLU A 634 11.13 -40.06 -2.31
CA GLU A 634 9.96 -40.87 -2.68
C GLU A 634 8.93 -41.08 -1.57
N ALA A 635 9.31 -40.86 -0.30
CA ALA A 635 8.41 -40.91 0.86
C ALA A 635 7.84 -39.53 1.24
N CYS A 636 8.10 -38.49 0.43
CA CYS A 636 7.74 -37.12 0.74
C CYS A 636 6.83 -36.51 -0.32
N PHE A 637 5.82 -35.77 0.12
CA PHE A 637 5.23 -34.74 -0.71
C PHE A 637 6.10 -33.48 -0.74
N VAL A 638 5.91 -32.63 -1.74
CA VAL A 638 6.63 -31.37 -1.88
C VAL A 638 5.64 -30.25 -2.16
N PHE A 639 5.68 -29.21 -1.35
CA PHE A 639 4.92 -27.99 -1.55
C PHE A 639 5.87 -26.82 -1.75
N LEU A 640 5.74 -26.12 -2.87
CA LEU A 640 6.44 -24.87 -3.15
C LEU A 640 5.41 -23.79 -3.45
N ASP A 641 5.50 -22.66 -2.75
CA ASP A 641 4.69 -21.47 -3.01
C ASP A 641 5.21 -20.69 -4.23
N GLU A 642 4.56 -19.56 -4.55
CA GLU A 642 4.95 -18.73 -5.68
C GLU A 642 6.43 -18.28 -5.62
N ALA A 643 6.94 -17.84 -4.47
CA ALA A 643 8.32 -17.38 -4.31
C ALA A 643 9.33 -18.50 -4.55
N HIS A 644 9.03 -19.67 -4.02
CA HIS A 644 9.95 -20.80 -3.92
C HIS A 644 9.84 -21.77 -5.11
N THR A 645 8.96 -21.50 -6.07
CA THR A 645 8.96 -22.20 -7.37
C THR A 645 10.17 -21.85 -8.24
N ARG A 646 10.90 -20.77 -7.93
CA ARG A 646 12.13 -20.34 -8.61
C ARG A 646 13.34 -20.57 -7.72
N GLY A 647 14.48 -20.95 -8.33
CA GLY A 647 15.78 -21.00 -7.65
C GLY A 647 16.00 -22.19 -6.71
N ILE A 648 14.97 -22.97 -6.37
CA ILE A 648 15.11 -24.20 -5.58
C ILE A 648 15.28 -25.40 -6.51
N ASP A 649 16.42 -26.08 -6.38
CA ASP A 649 16.73 -27.32 -7.11
C ASP A 649 16.57 -28.53 -6.17
N LEU A 650 15.42 -29.21 -6.25
CA LEU A 650 15.17 -30.45 -5.54
C LEU A 650 15.30 -31.64 -6.50
N ALA A 651 16.09 -32.64 -6.10
CA ALA A 651 16.20 -33.89 -6.85
C ALA A 651 14.93 -34.75 -6.65
N LEU A 652 13.90 -34.48 -7.45
CA LEU A 652 12.62 -35.18 -7.38
C LEU A 652 12.67 -36.54 -8.10
N PRO A 653 11.98 -37.58 -7.59
CA PRO A 653 11.84 -38.86 -8.29
C PRO A 653 11.11 -38.71 -9.63
N THR A 654 11.54 -39.44 -10.66
CA THR A 654 11.04 -39.32 -12.04
C THR A 654 9.55 -39.65 -12.24
N LYS A 655 8.93 -40.37 -11.29
CA LYS A 655 7.51 -40.72 -11.34
C LYS A 655 6.61 -39.66 -10.70
N TYR A 656 7.17 -38.55 -10.23
CA TYR A 656 6.39 -37.52 -9.56
C TYR A 656 5.46 -36.83 -10.55
N ARG A 657 4.24 -36.61 -10.07
CA ARG A 657 3.24 -35.80 -10.74
C ARG A 657 3.03 -34.51 -9.96
N ALA A 658 3.13 -33.38 -10.64
CA ALA A 658 2.99 -32.06 -10.04
C ALA A 658 1.63 -31.43 -10.40
N ALA A 659 0.96 -30.89 -9.39
CA ALA A 659 -0.21 -30.03 -9.55
C ALA A 659 0.26 -28.57 -9.56
N VAL A 660 0.06 -27.89 -10.69
CA VAL A 660 0.46 -26.49 -10.88
C VAL A 660 -0.77 -25.62 -10.79
N THR A 661 -0.81 -24.67 -9.84
CA THR A 661 -1.92 -23.74 -9.73
C THR A 661 -1.77 -22.60 -10.74
N LEU A 662 -2.88 -22.17 -11.32
CA LEU A 662 -2.93 -21.05 -12.27
C LEU A 662 -3.71 -19.89 -11.66
N GLY A 663 -3.20 -18.67 -11.82
CA GLY A 663 -3.81 -17.46 -11.28
C GLY A 663 -3.79 -16.30 -12.26
N PRO A 664 -4.60 -15.24 -12.00
CA PRO A 664 -4.62 -14.04 -12.83
C PRO A 664 -3.22 -13.45 -13.07
N GLY A 665 -2.90 -13.13 -14.33
CA GLY A 665 -1.62 -12.53 -14.71
C GLY A 665 -0.43 -13.49 -14.72
N ILE A 666 -0.65 -14.81 -14.73
CA ILE A 666 0.46 -15.77 -14.86
C ILE A 666 1.15 -15.63 -16.22
N ARG A 667 2.44 -15.33 -16.18
CA ARG A 667 3.28 -15.15 -17.36
C ARG A 667 3.90 -16.48 -17.80
N LYS A 668 4.35 -16.53 -19.05
CA LYS A 668 4.98 -17.71 -19.65
C LYS A 668 6.24 -18.11 -18.88
N ASP A 669 7.09 -17.15 -18.51
CA ASP A 669 8.32 -17.39 -17.73
C ASP A 669 8.02 -18.13 -16.42
N LYS A 670 7.04 -17.64 -15.63
CA LYS A 670 6.61 -18.28 -14.37
C LYS A 670 6.06 -19.70 -14.58
N LEU A 671 5.35 -19.95 -15.68
CA LEU A 671 4.79 -21.27 -15.99
C LEU A 671 5.83 -22.29 -16.48
N VAL A 672 6.80 -21.82 -17.29
CA VAL A 672 7.85 -22.61 -17.95
C VAL A 672 8.97 -23.00 -16.99
N GLN A 673 9.13 -22.27 -15.89
CA GLN A 673 10.10 -22.54 -14.82
C GLN A 673 9.71 -23.73 -13.92
N VAL A 674 8.67 -24.48 -14.25
CA VAL A 674 8.32 -25.69 -13.52
C VAL A 674 9.09 -26.89 -14.09
N ASP A 675 9.76 -27.70 -13.24
CA ASP A 675 10.73 -28.75 -13.60
C ASP A 675 10.30 -29.66 -14.76
N SER A 676 10.97 -29.49 -15.90
CA SER A 676 10.52 -29.96 -17.22
C SER A 676 10.57 -31.47 -17.44
N GLN A 677 10.97 -32.28 -16.45
CA GLN A 677 11.05 -33.74 -16.56
C GLN A 677 9.87 -34.48 -15.92
N SER A 678 9.04 -33.80 -15.11
CA SER A 678 7.89 -34.39 -14.41
C SER A 678 6.58 -34.32 -15.22
N SER A 679 5.60 -35.14 -14.84
CA SER A 679 4.24 -35.07 -15.42
C SER A 679 3.39 -34.02 -14.69
N PHE A 680 2.52 -33.30 -15.41
CA PHE A 680 1.83 -32.11 -14.88
C PHE A 680 0.31 -32.19 -14.93
N VAL A 681 -0.33 -31.60 -13.93
CA VAL A 681 -1.75 -31.23 -13.96
C VAL A 681 -1.88 -29.76 -13.68
N PHE A 682 -2.32 -29.00 -14.67
CA PHE A 682 -2.62 -27.59 -14.52
C PHE A 682 -4.01 -27.40 -13.91
N ARG A 683 -4.10 -26.56 -12.88
CA ARG A 683 -5.33 -26.35 -12.12
C ARG A 683 -5.85 -24.93 -12.29
N LEU A 684 -7.01 -24.84 -12.94
CA LEU A 684 -7.75 -23.58 -13.14
C LEU A 684 -8.83 -23.46 -12.06
N ARG A 685 -8.79 -22.37 -11.31
CA ARG A 685 -9.86 -22.01 -10.35
C ARG A 685 -10.58 -20.74 -10.74
N SER A 686 -9.84 -19.69 -11.08
CA SER A 686 -10.42 -18.35 -11.26
C SER A 686 -11.32 -18.30 -12.49
N ASN A 687 -12.57 -17.82 -12.31
CA ASN A 687 -13.43 -17.39 -13.43
C ASN A 687 -12.65 -16.44 -14.35
N PHE A 688 -11.79 -15.58 -13.78
CA PHE A 688 -10.90 -14.69 -14.52
C PHE A 688 -10.02 -15.39 -15.58
N ALA A 689 -9.15 -16.31 -15.18
CA ALA A 689 -8.26 -17.01 -16.10
C ALA A 689 -9.06 -17.81 -17.13
N LEU A 690 -10.17 -18.41 -16.69
CA LEU A 690 -11.06 -19.16 -17.57
C LEU A 690 -11.70 -18.28 -18.65
N LEU A 691 -12.25 -17.12 -18.26
CA LEU A 691 -12.84 -16.14 -19.17
C LEU A 691 -11.81 -15.65 -20.19
N ARG A 692 -10.57 -15.36 -19.76
CA ARG A 692 -9.50 -14.94 -20.67
C ARG A 692 -9.07 -16.03 -21.64
N ILE A 693 -8.96 -17.28 -21.19
CA ILE A 693 -8.68 -18.42 -22.07
C ILE A 693 -9.79 -18.57 -23.11
N LEU A 694 -11.07 -18.48 -22.69
CA LEU A 694 -12.22 -18.57 -23.58
C LEU A 694 -12.34 -17.36 -24.53
N ALA A 695 -11.92 -16.16 -24.11
CA ALA A 695 -11.89 -14.97 -24.96
C ALA A 695 -10.89 -15.12 -26.11
N LEU A 696 -9.72 -15.73 -25.85
CA LEU A 696 -8.72 -16.00 -26.88
C LEU A 696 -9.15 -17.13 -27.82
N ARG A 697 -9.87 -18.13 -27.30
CA ARG A 697 -10.40 -19.24 -28.10
C ARG A 697 -11.75 -19.70 -27.54
N PRO A 698 -12.86 -19.28 -28.15
CA PRO A 698 -14.19 -19.72 -27.75
C PRO A 698 -14.29 -21.25 -27.89
N LYS A 699 -14.69 -21.93 -26.81
CA LYS A 699 -14.98 -23.37 -26.80
C LYS A 699 -16.36 -23.62 -26.23
N SER A 700 -17.02 -24.66 -26.74
CA SER A 700 -18.38 -25.04 -26.36
C SER A 700 -18.48 -25.68 -24.97
N THR A 701 -17.43 -26.38 -24.51
CA THR A 701 -17.41 -26.99 -23.17
C THR A 701 -16.09 -26.74 -22.44
N LEU A 702 -16.16 -26.63 -21.11
CA LEU A 702 -14.99 -26.42 -20.24
C LEU A 702 -14.02 -27.60 -20.26
N SER A 703 -14.52 -28.82 -20.51
CA SER A 703 -13.72 -30.04 -20.67
C SER A 703 -12.81 -30.02 -21.89
N ASP A 704 -13.06 -29.13 -22.85
CA ASP A 704 -12.26 -29.04 -24.07
C ASP A 704 -10.98 -28.21 -23.87
N ILE A 705 -10.81 -27.52 -22.74
CA ILE A 705 -9.63 -26.67 -22.48
C ILE A 705 -8.41 -27.56 -22.22
N GLY A 706 -7.38 -27.41 -23.06
CA GLY A 706 -6.14 -28.17 -22.96
C GLY A 706 -4.94 -27.30 -22.59
N VAL A 707 -3.79 -27.95 -22.39
CA VAL A 707 -2.53 -27.26 -22.02
C VAL A 707 -2.12 -26.21 -23.06
N SER A 708 -2.40 -26.47 -24.36
CA SER A 708 -2.14 -25.50 -25.43
C SER A 708 -2.91 -24.19 -25.28
N ASP A 709 -4.12 -24.22 -24.71
CA ASP A 709 -4.91 -23.01 -24.49
C ASP A 709 -4.37 -22.21 -23.29
N VAL A 710 -3.97 -22.91 -22.22
CA VAL A 710 -3.27 -22.30 -21.06
C VAL A 710 -1.97 -21.63 -21.50
N LEU A 711 -1.17 -22.28 -22.33
CA LEU A 711 0.09 -21.71 -22.83
C LEU A 711 -0.13 -20.45 -23.67
N ARG A 712 -1.13 -20.45 -24.57
CA ARG A 712 -1.49 -19.25 -25.33
C ARG A 712 -1.89 -18.10 -24.42
N TRP A 713 -2.68 -18.39 -23.40
CA TRP A 713 -3.06 -17.39 -22.41
C TRP A 713 -1.84 -16.84 -21.65
N ALA A 714 -0.96 -17.70 -21.12
CA ALA A 714 0.26 -17.25 -20.42
C ALA A 714 1.21 -16.43 -21.32
N ILE A 715 1.33 -16.78 -22.61
CA ILE A 715 2.05 -15.99 -23.61
C ILE A 715 1.38 -14.63 -23.80
N SER A 716 0.05 -14.59 -23.90
CA SER A 716 -0.67 -13.33 -24.00
C SER A 716 -0.47 -12.45 -22.76
N GLU A 717 -0.49 -13.02 -21.55
CA GLU A 717 -0.22 -12.27 -20.30
C GLU A 717 1.22 -11.72 -20.27
N THR A 718 2.19 -12.47 -20.81
CA THR A 718 3.57 -11.99 -20.99
C THR A 718 3.62 -10.77 -21.89
N TRP A 719 2.89 -10.80 -23.02
CA TRP A 719 2.77 -9.64 -23.91
C TRP A 719 2.12 -8.43 -23.24
N HIS A 720 1.04 -8.65 -22.48
CA HIS A 720 0.36 -7.57 -21.75
C HIS A 720 1.26 -6.97 -20.66
N ASP A 721 2.04 -7.78 -19.94
CA ASP A 721 3.00 -7.31 -18.92
C ASP A 721 4.11 -6.47 -19.55
N ILE A 722 4.67 -6.91 -20.69
CA ILE A 722 5.67 -6.13 -21.45
C ILE A 722 5.05 -4.81 -21.92
N ARG A 723 3.89 -4.84 -22.60
CA ARG A 723 3.21 -3.62 -23.10
C ARG A 723 2.98 -2.58 -22.00
N ARG A 724 2.63 -3.01 -20.78
CA ARG A 724 2.44 -2.14 -19.60
C ARG A 724 3.75 -1.61 -19.01
N SER A 725 4.85 -2.36 -19.19
CA SER A 725 6.18 -2.05 -18.66
C SER A 725 6.96 -1.07 -19.54
N ILE A 726 6.66 -1.00 -20.85
CA ILE A 726 7.37 -0.14 -21.82
C ILE A 726 7.30 1.36 -21.52
N PRO A 727 6.16 1.93 -21.07
CA PRO A 727 6.11 3.34 -20.68
C PRO A 727 7.09 3.68 -19.54
N LEU A 728 7.13 2.85 -18.50
CA LEU A 728 8.04 3.01 -17.36
C LEU A 728 9.50 2.86 -17.81
N TRP A 729 9.79 1.83 -18.62
CA TRP A 729 11.10 1.64 -19.25
C TRP A 729 11.57 2.89 -20.01
N ALA A 730 10.66 3.53 -20.75
CA ALA A 730 10.95 4.72 -21.54
C ALA A 730 11.22 5.95 -20.67
N VAL A 731 10.46 6.16 -19.59
CA VAL A 731 10.71 7.24 -18.61
C VAL A 731 12.09 7.09 -17.99
N GLN A 732 12.41 5.89 -17.50
CA GLN A 732 13.73 5.59 -16.91
C GLN A 732 14.86 5.78 -17.92
N GLY A 733 14.67 5.34 -19.17
CA GLY A 733 15.68 5.49 -20.23
C GLY A 733 15.92 6.95 -20.63
N ARG A 734 14.87 7.77 -20.68
CA ARG A 734 15.00 9.22 -20.93
C ARG A 734 15.75 9.91 -19.80
N ARG A 735 15.40 9.59 -18.54
CA ARG A 735 16.12 10.10 -17.37
C ARG A 735 17.59 9.71 -17.41
N TYR A 736 17.90 8.44 -17.64
CA TYR A 736 19.28 7.96 -17.76
C TYR A 736 20.05 8.72 -18.85
N ASN A 737 19.43 8.97 -20.02
CA ASN A 737 20.08 9.76 -21.07
C ASN A 737 20.39 11.19 -20.62
N SER A 738 19.45 11.87 -19.95
CA SER A 738 19.69 13.21 -19.40
C SER A 738 20.80 13.20 -18.35
N GLN A 739 20.82 12.22 -17.45
CA GLN A 739 21.86 12.06 -16.43
C GLN A 739 23.24 11.82 -17.06
N MET A 740 23.32 11.05 -18.16
CA MET A 740 24.57 10.82 -18.89
C MET A 740 25.15 12.09 -19.50
N GLU A 741 24.31 13.03 -19.95
CA GLU A 741 24.79 14.33 -20.44
C GLU A 741 25.49 15.09 -19.31
N ILE A 742 24.93 15.09 -18.09
CA ILE A 742 25.54 15.72 -16.91
C ILE A 742 26.87 15.04 -16.54
N TRP A 743 26.92 13.70 -16.52
CA TRP A 743 28.17 12.96 -16.31
C TRP A 743 29.24 13.29 -17.36
N SER A 744 28.86 13.43 -18.63
CA SER A 744 29.81 13.73 -19.70
C SER A 744 30.39 15.15 -19.64
N ILE A 745 29.63 16.12 -19.10
CA ILE A 745 30.13 17.47 -18.83
C ILE A 745 31.23 17.42 -17.77
N ARG A 746 31.07 16.58 -16.73
CA ARG A 746 32.12 16.33 -15.73
C ARG A 746 33.37 15.75 -16.39
N ASP A 747 33.21 14.72 -17.22
CA ASP A 747 34.35 14.04 -17.88
C ASP A 747 35.18 14.96 -18.78
N GLN A 748 34.60 16.07 -19.24
CA GLN A 748 35.25 17.07 -20.09
C GLN A 748 35.81 18.27 -19.31
N GLY A 749 35.49 18.40 -18.01
CA GLY A 749 35.96 19.49 -17.16
C GLY A 749 37.46 19.42 -16.86
N GLU A 750 38.08 20.58 -16.60
CA GLU A 750 39.48 20.65 -16.14
C GLU A 750 39.64 20.15 -14.70
N ASP A 751 38.57 20.21 -13.89
CA ASP A 751 38.52 19.69 -12.53
C ASP A 751 37.89 18.29 -12.55
N ALA A 752 38.55 17.31 -11.91
CA ALA A 752 38.09 15.91 -11.90
C ALA A 752 36.92 15.66 -10.93
N ASP A 753 36.56 16.69 -10.15
CA ASP A 753 35.53 16.63 -9.12
C ASP A 753 34.15 17.07 -9.63
N MET A 754 33.10 16.60 -8.94
CA MET A 754 31.73 17.04 -9.15
C MET A 754 31.41 18.26 -8.27
N SER A 755 30.82 19.31 -8.85
CA SER A 755 30.33 20.47 -8.11
C SER A 755 28.89 20.26 -7.59
N SER A 756 28.51 20.99 -6.52
CA SER A 756 27.13 20.98 -5.99
C SER A 756 26.10 21.30 -7.06
N THR A 757 26.37 22.30 -7.91
CA THR A 757 25.44 22.71 -8.98
C THR A 757 25.27 21.64 -10.06
N GLN A 758 26.31 20.86 -10.36
CA GLN A 758 26.19 19.69 -11.23
C GLN A 758 25.39 18.57 -10.57
N ALA A 759 25.62 18.32 -9.27
CA ALA A 759 24.89 17.31 -8.52
C ALA A 759 23.40 17.66 -8.37
N GLU A 760 23.07 18.93 -8.15
CA GLU A 760 21.69 19.46 -8.15
C GLU A 760 20.98 19.25 -9.49
N GLY A 761 21.72 19.22 -10.61
CA GLY A 761 21.17 18.89 -11.92
C GLY A 761 20.58 17.48 -12.04
N PHE A 762 20.88 16.57 -11.10
CA PHE A 762 20.30 15.23 -11.03
C PHE A 762 18.97 15.18 -10.24
N LEU A 763 18.58 16.26 -9.56
CA LEU A 763 17.34 16.32 -8.79
C LEU A 763 16.12 16.29 -9.71
N GLU A 764 15.17 15.43 -9.38
CA GLU A 764 13.86 15.37 -10.00
C GLU A 764 12.81 15.89 -9.04
N ILE A 765 11.71 16.43 -9.56
CA ILE A 765 10.53 16.77 -8.74
C ILE A 765 9.87 15.47 -8.32
N GLU A 766 9.66 15.29 -7.01
CA GLU A 766 9.01 14.11 -6.44
C GLU A 766 7.53 14.37 -6.14
N SER A 767 7.23 15.48 -5.48
CA SER A 767 5.86 15.89 -5.17
C SER A 767 5.11 16.29 -6.45
N GLN A 768 3.98 15.63 -6.73
CA GLN A 768 3.07 16.01 -7.81
C GLN A 768 1.74 16.45 -7.22
N THR A 769 1.26 17.61 -7.66
CA THR A 769 -0.04 18.13 -7.26
C THR A 769 -1.19 17.31 -7.85
N LEU A 770 -2.37 17.36 -7.22
CA LEU A 770 -3.61 16.77 -7.72
C LEU A 770 -3.97 17.33 -9.10
N GLU A 771 -3.64 18.60 -9.37
CA GLU A 771 -3.85 19.23 -10.65
C GLU A 771 -2.97 18.60 -11.75
N GLU A 772 -1.66 18.53 -11.53
CA GLU A 772 -0.72 17.88 -12.45
C GLU A 772 -1.08 16.43 -12.70
N ARG A 773 -1.54 15.72 -11.65
CA ARG A 773 -1.83 14.29 -11.71
C ARG A 773 -3.17 13.99 -12.38
N TYR A 774 -4.23 14.77 -12.15
CA TYR A 774 -5.60 14.37 -12.54
C TYR A 774 -6.35 15.35 -13.44
N ARG A 775 -5.88 16.59 -13.61
CA ARG A 775 -6.58 17.56 -14.44
C ARG A 775 -6.53 17.13 -15.92
N PRO A 776 -7.67 17.13 -16.65
CA PRO A 776 -7.70 16.81 -18.07
C PRO A 776 -6.68 17.62 -18.88
N GLY A 777 -5.84 16.93 -19.66
CA GLY A 777 -4.87 17.58 -20.56
C GLY A 777 -3.50 17.93 -19.96
N CYS A 778 -3.33 17.92 -18.63
CA CYS A 778 -2.06 18.26 -17.98
C CYS A 778 -1.00 17.13 -18.11
N GLN A 779 -1.44 15.87 -18.14
CA GLN A 779 -0.56 14.68 -18.22
C GLN A 779 0.29 14.55 -19.51
N LYS A 780 0.03 15.37 -20.55
CA LYS A 780 0.73 15.26 -21.85
C LYS A 780 2.14 15.86 -21.87
N ALA A 781 2.58 16.53 -20.79
CA ALA A 781 3.83 17.29 -20.77
C ALA A 781 5.11 16.42 -20.77
N PHE A 782 5.12 15.23 -20.14
CA PHE A 782 6.32 14.37 -20.12
C PHE A 782 6.65 13.69 -21.47
N ALA A 783 5.73 13.74 -22.43
CA ALA A 783 5.91 13.15 -23.76
C ALA A 783 6.50 14.11 -24.79
N SER A 784 6.51 15.42 -24.52
CA SER A 784 6.83 16.45 -25.52
C SER A 784 7.76 17.49 -24.93
N GLU A 785 9.06 17.21 -24.95
CA GLU A 785 10.12 18.15 -25.32
C GLU A 785 11.49 17.57 -24.94
N SER A 786 12.16 16.95 -25.91
CA SER A 786 13.59 16.67 -25.81
C SER A 786 14.18 16.70 -27.22
N LYS A 787 15.28 17.43 -27.39
CA LYS A 787 16.06 17.48 -28.64
C LYS A 787 16.29 16.05 -29.14
N ASN A 788 16.06 15.78 -30.42
CA ASN A 788 16.24 14.44 -31.00
C ASN A 788 17.73 14.03 -30.94
N THR A 789 18.15 13.35 -29.88
CA THR A 789 19.39 12.55 -29.85
C THR A 789 19.11 11.16 -30.43
N GLY A 790 20.15 10.47 -30.91
CA GLY A 790 20.01 9.12 -31.49
C GLY A 790 19.51 8.05 -30.50
N HIS A 791 19.73 8.22 -29.19
CA HIS A 791 19.18 7.32 -28.18
C HIS A 791 17.68 7.54 -27.95
N LEU A 792 17.23 8.80 -27.94
CA LEU A 792 15.82 9.12 -27.76
C LEU A 792 14.95 8.63 -28.93
N SER A 793 15.49 8.59 -30.16
CA SER A 793 14.80 7.97 -31.29
C SER A 793 14.64 6.47 -31.10
N LEU A 794 15.67 5.75 -30.61
CA LEU A 794 15.57 4.31 -30.33
C LEU A 794 14.54 3.98 -29.24
N ILE A 795 14.44 4.83 -28.20
CA ILE A 795 13.39 4.69 -27.17
C ILE A 795 12.01 4.89 -27.81
N ARG A 796 11.85 5.90 -28.67
CA ARG A 796 10.60 6.17 -29.39
C ARG A 796 10.22 5.03 -30.33
N ASP A 797 11.18 4.52 -31.09
CA ASP A 797 10.97 3.41 -32.03
C ASP A 797 10.50 2.16 -31.27
N ARG A 798 11.13 1.86 -30.12
CA ARG A 798 10.70 0.73 -29.28
C ARG A 798 9.31 0.93 -28.68
N CYS A 799 8.96 2.15 -28.25
CA CYS A 799 7.59 2.44 -27.81
C CYS A 799 6.59 2.22 -28.96
N GLY A 800 6.97 2.59 -30.19
CA GLY A 800 6.15 2.39 -31.39
C GLY A 800 5.94 0.93 -31.81
N GLU A 801 6.71 -0.02 -31.28
CA GLU A 801 6.48 -1.46 -31.49
C GLU A 801 5.24 -1.97 -30.75
N PHE A 802 4.68 -1.19 -29.81
CA PHE A 802 3.52 -1.54 -29.00
C PHE A 802 2.38 -0.56 -29.27
N GLU A 803 1.24 -1.08 -29.74
CA GLU A 803 0.03 -0.28 -29.97
C GLU A 803 -0.60 0.14 -28.63
N GLU A 804 -1.23 1.34 -28.59
CA GLU A 804 -2.07 1.80 -27.47
C GLU A 804 -1.41 1.66 -26.08
N LEU A 805 -0.28 2.34 -25.87
CA LEU A 805 0.39 2.36 -24.56
C LEU A 805 -0.45 3.09 -23.51
N ASP A 806 -0.84 2.39 -22.45
CA ASP A 806 -1.54 2.96 -21.30
C ASP A 806 -0.54 3.51 -20.27
N HIS A 807 -0.22 4.80 -20.41
CA HIS A 807 0.69 5.53 -19.53
C HIS A 807 0.15 5.65 -18.09
N VAL A 808 -1.17 5.73 -17.92
CA VAL A 808 -1.81 5.89 -16.60
C VAL A 808 -1.62 4.61 -15.79
N SER A 809 -1.94 3.46 -16.37
CA SER A 809 -1.72 2.17 -15.72
C SER A 809 -0.25 1.90 -15.39
N SER A 810 0.70 2.40 -16.20
CA SER A 810 2.12 2.18 -15.93
C SER A 810 2.59 2.91 -14.66
N THR A 811 2.07 4.12 -14.43
CA THR A 811 2.37 4.92 -13.22
C THR A 811 1.81 4.26 -11.96
N LEU A 812 0.67 3.58 -12.06
CA LEU A 812 0.06 2.85 -10.93
C LEU A 812 0.82 1.56 -10.57
N GLN A 813 1.56 0.98 -11.52
CA GLN A 813 2.32 -0.26 -11.32
C GLN A 813 3.74 -0.04 -10.82
N GLU A 814 4.20 1.20 -10.78
CA GLU A 814 5.54 1.56 -10.38
C GLU A 814 5.76 1.29 -8.88
N GLU A 815 6.77 0.46 -8.60
CA GLU A 815 7.22 0.10 -7.27
C GLU A 815 8.65 0.65 -7.13
N GLN A 816 8.94 1.31 -6.01
CA GLN A 816 10.19 2.04 -5.82
C GLN A 816 10.80 1.62 -4.50
N GLU A 817 12.08 1.27 -4.47
CA GLU A 817 12.82 1.18 -3.22
C GLU A 817 13.18 2.59 -2.77
N ARG A 818 12.55 3.03 -1.68
CA ARG A 818 12.73 4.37 -1.13
C ARG A 818 13.64 4.32 0.08
N GLU A 819 14.68 5.13 0.03
CA GLU A 819 15.40 5.51 1.23
C GLU A 819 14.89 6.90 1.66
N LEU A 820 14.50 7.03 2.93
CA LEU A 820 13.96 8.27 3.48
C LEU A 820 15.09 9.17 4.01
N ALA A 821 14.95 10.49 3.87
CA ALA A 821 15.85 11.44 4.53
C ALA A 821 15.65 11.39 6.07
N PRO A 822 16.71 11.59 6.89
CA PRO A 822 16.61 11.55 8.35
C PRO A 822 15.60 12.55 8.91
N GLU A 823 14.71 12.10 9.79
CA GLU A 823 13.66 12.93 10.40
C GLU A 823 14.19 13.69 11.63
N ILE A 824 13.77 14.96 11.80
CA ILE A 824 14.00 15.77 13.00
C ILE A 824 12.63 16.07 13.63
N GLU A 825 12.29 15.39 14.73
CA GLU A 825 11.02 15.59 15.43
C GLU A 825 11.01 16.91 16.24
N SER A 826 9.90 17.67 16.18
CA SER A 826 9.67 18.85 17.03
C SER A 826 8.29 18.77 17.71
N GLU A 827 8.26 18.94 19.03
CA GLU A 827 7.06 18.74 19.86
C GLU A 827 6.38 20.09 20.20
N ARG A 828 5.08 20.22 19.94
CA ARG A 828 4.31 21.44 20.21
C ARG A 828 3.61 21.35 21.57
N GLN A 829 3.91 22.28 22.49
CA GLN A 829 3.21 22.39 23.77
C GLN A 829 1.97 23.32 23.66
N VAL A 830 0.84 22.88 24.23
CA VAL A 830 -0.40 23.67 24.31
C VAL A 830 -0.34 24.61 25.51
N GLN A 831 -0.39 25.92 25.26
CA GLN A 831 -0.41 26.95 26.32
C GLN A 831 -1.85 27.18 26.81
N ARG A 832 -2.13 26.84 28.08
CA ARG A 832 -3.42 27.13 28.72
C ARG A 832 -3.56 28.63 29.05
N PRO A 833 -4.79 29.19 29.09
CA PRO A 833 -5.00 30.59 29.44
C PRO A 833 -4.53 30.91 30.86
N SER A 834 -4.16 32.18 31.09
CA SER A 834 -3.70 32.65 32.40
C SER A 834 -4.82 32.62 33.45
N PRO A 835 -4.54 32.32 34.73
CA PRO A 835 -5.55 32.34 35.80
C PRO A 835 -6.24 33.71 35.94
N ALA A 836 -7.57 33.72 36.10
CA ALA A 836 -8.38 34.94 36.30
C ALA A 836 -9.08 34.92 37.67
N MET A 837 -9.35 36.11 38.23
CA MET A 837 -10.07 36.25 39.51
C MET A 837 -11.58 36.13 39.31
N PRO A 838 -12.29 35.28 40.08
CA PRO A 838 -13.74 35.11 39.96
C PRO A 838 -14.49 36.34 40.49
N LYS A 839 -15.54 36.75 39.79
CA LYS A 839 -16.38 37.87 40.23
C LYS A 839 -17.30 37.45 41.37
N ALA A 840 -17.46 38.31 42.37
CA ALA A 840 -18.36 38.03 43.49
C ALA A 840 -19.83 37.93 43.02
N HIS A 841 -20.50 36.85 43.43
CA HIS A 841 -21.90 36.61 43.08
C HIS A 841 -22.85 37.66 43.68
N ARG A 842 -23.90 38.04 42.96
CA ARG A 842 -24.89 39.02 43.41
C ARG A 842 -26.31 38.63 43.01
N ILE A 843 -27.20 38.63 43.99
CA ILE A 843 -28.63 38.40 43.78
C ILE A 843 -29.35 39.72 43.49
N HIS A 844 -30.14 39.77 42.41
CA HIS A 844 -30.91 40.96 42.03
C HIS A 844 -32.38 40.86 42.47
N PRO A 845 -32.98 41.90 43.10
CA PRO A 845 -34.38 41.89 43.55
C PRO A 845 -35.41 41.58 42.44
N HIS A 846 -35.15 42.02 41.21
CA HIS A 846 -36.06 41.77 40.09
C HIS A 846 -36.08 40.29 39.66
N VAL A 847 -35.00 39.53 39.88
CA VAL A 847 -34.98 38.07 39.65
C VAL A 847 -35.87 37.37 40.70
N TYR A 848 -35.81 37.82 41.95
CA TYR A 848 -36.72 37.34 43.00
C TYR A 848 -38.19 37.70 42.70
N SER A 849 -38.46 38.91 42.22
CA SER A 849 -39.80 39.32 41.78
C SER A 849 -40.31 38.46 40.62
N PHE A 850 -39.46 38.11 39.67
CA PHE A 850 -39.81 37.21 38.58
C PHE A 850 -40.15 35.80 39.09
N ILE A 851 -39.35 35.25 40.00
CA ILE A 851 -39.60 33.93 40.60
C ILE A 851 -40.93 33.87 41.35
N THR A 852 -41.29 34.93 42.06
CA THR A 852 -42.52 34.98 42.86
C THR A 852 -43.76 35.28 42.00
N THR A 853 -43.66 36.20 41.05
CA THR A 853 -44.83 36.72 40.29
C THR A 853 -44.98 36.14 38.89
N GLY A 854 -43.92 35.53 38.33
CA GLY A 854 -43.86 35.06 36.94
C GLY A 854 -43.74 36.17 35.90
N ASN A 855 -43.73 37.44 36.31
CA ASN A 855 -43.69 38.61 35.43
C ASN A 855 -42.30 39.27 35.46
N LEU A 856 -41.79 39.62 34.28
CA LEU A 856 -40.56 40.41 34.15
C LEU A 856 -40.86 41.90 34.39
N GLN A 857 -40.04 42.55 35.21
CA GLN A 857 -40.04 44.00 35.38
C GLN A 857 -39.22 44.66 34.26
N SER A 858 -39.74 45.72 33.65
CA SER A 858 -39.02 46.49 32.64
C SER A 858 -39.14 47.98 32.93
N PRO A 859 -38.02 48.74 32.99
CA PRO A 859 -36.62 48.30 32.80
C PRO A 859 -36.02 47.58 34.03
N SER A 860 -35.02 46.72 33.83
CA SER A 860 -34.30 46.01 34.90
C SER A 860 -32.80 45.88 34.60
N GLU A 861 -31.97 46.06 35.63
CA GLU A 861 -30.52 45.73 35.57
C GLU A 861 -30.19 44.28 35.98
N GLY A 862 -31.22 43.47 36.29
CA GLY A 862 -31.05 42.12 36.82
C GLY A 862 -30.89 41.03 35.76
N TYR A 863 -31.34 41.31 34.54
CA TYR A 863 -31.23 40.42 33.39
C TYR A 863 -31.12 41.25 32.10
N GLU A 864 -30.51 40.65 31.09
CA GLU A 864 -30.29 41.22 29.76
C GLU A 864 -30.60 40.16 28.70
N PRO A 865 -30.83 40.55 27.42
CA PRO A 865 -30.88 39.59 26.32
C PRO A 865 -29.65 38.67 26.33
N ALA A 866 -29.84 37.36 26.25
CA ALA A 866 -28.76 36.39 26.45
C ALA A 866 -27.60 36.62 25.47
N PHE A 867 -27.89 36.83 24.19
CA PHE A 867 -26.85 37.12 23.18
C PHE A 867 -26.07 38.41 23.44
N HIS A 868 -26.66 39.42 24.12
CA HIS A 868 -25.93 40.65 24.47
C HIS A 868 -24.83 40.40 25.50
N SER A 869 -24.90 39.31 26.28
CA SER A 869 -23.82 38.94 27.19
C SER A 869 -22.50 38.64 26.48
N LEU A 870 -22.53 38.30 25.18
CA LEU A 870 -21.36 38.00 24.37
C LEU A 870 -20.67 39.25 23.79
N ARG A 871 -21.20 40.46 24.04
CA ARG A 871 -20.65 41.75 23.53
C ARG A 871 -19.19 42.02 23.90
N ASN A 872 -18.71 41.39 24.97
CA ASN A 872 -17.34 41.57 25.45
C ASN A 872 -16.43 40.37 25.10
N THR A 873 -16.87 39.46 24.22
CA THR A 873 -16.12 38.27 23.76
C THR A 873 -15.60 38.47 22.33
N SER A 874 -14.76 37.55 21.83
CA SER A 874 -14.36 37.55 20.41
C SER A 874 -15.54 37.55 19.44
N ALA A 875 -16.69 36.99 19.83
CA ALA A 875 -17.89 36.97 19.00
C ALA A 875 -18.37 38.37 18.60
N ALA A 876 -18.02 39.40 19.37
CA ALA A 876 -18.40 40.78 19.07
C ALA A 876 -17.74 41.36 17.82
N ALA A 877 -16.63 40.78 17.35
CA ALA A 877 -16.03 41.16 16.08
C ALA A 877 -16.85 40.66 14.86
N TYR A 878 -17.78 39.73 15.07
CA TYR A 878 -18.46 38.99 14.00
C TYR A 878 -19.99 39.11 14.02
N LEU A 879 -20.58 39.60 15.11
CA LEU A 879 -22.02 39.66 15.31
C LEU A 879 -22.50 41.10 15.53
N ASP A 880 -23.54 41.50 14.81
CA ASP A 880 -24.31 42.70 15.12
C ASP A 880 -25.38 42.37 16.17
N PHE A 881 -25.13 42.79 17.41
CA PHE A 881 -26.02 42.48 18.53
C PHE A 881 -27.36 43.21 18.48
N ASP A 882 -27.51 44.25 17.68
CA ASP A 882 -28.78 44.98 17.57
C ASP A 882 -29.79 44.26 16.66
N ASP A 883 -29.31 43.37 15.79
CA ASP A 883 -30.12 42.49 14.93
C ASP A 883 -30.45 41.14 15.58
N LEU A 884 -29.89 40.85 16.77
CA LEU A 884 -30.09 39.60 17.48
C LEU A 884 -31.41 39.59 18.28
N PRO A 885 -32.05 38.42 18.42
CA PRO A 885 -33.34 38.29 19.06
C PRO A 885 -33.22 38.51 20.58
N MET A 886 -34.20 39.20 21.15
CA MET A 886 -34.21 39.60 22.55
C MET A 886 -35.12 38.73 23.43
N GLY A 887 -35.59 37.58 22.91
CA GLY A 887 -36.57 36.73 23.59
C GLY A 887 -36.01 35.92 24.75
N LEU A 888 -34.82 35.35 24.56
CA LEU A 888 -34.07 34.63 25.60
C LEU A 888 -33.29 35.63 26.46
N LEU A 889 -33.49 35.57 27.78
CA LEU A 889 -32.80 36.44 28.72
C LEU A 889 -31.76 35.66 29.54
N ALA A 890 -30.71 36.34 29.99
CA ALA A 890 -29.76 35.84 30.96
C ALA A 890 -29.62 36.82 32.13
N THR A 891 -29.47 36.29 33.33
CA THR A 891 -29.20 37.11 34.53
C THR A 891 -27.81 37.71 34.50
N ARG A 892 -27.65 38.85 35.19
CA ARG A 892 -26.35 39.52 35.27
C ARG A 892 -25.28 38.69 36.00
N ASP A 893 -25.68 37.86 36.95
CA ASP A 893 -24.76 36.93 37.61
C ASP A 893 -24.31 35.83 36.65
N PHE A 894 -25.22 35.26 35.84
CA PHE A 894 -24.85 34.31 34.79
C PHE A 894 -23.85 34.92 33.80
N SER A 895 -24.10 36.14 33.31
CA SER A 895 -23.30 36.77 32.26
C SER A 895 -21.93 37.29 32.72
N THR A 896 -21.69 37.43 34.04
CA THR A 896 -20.41 37.97 34.54
C THR A 896 -19.68 37.01 35.48
N THR A 897 -18.63 36.36 34.95
CA THR A 897 -17.95 35.23 35.60
C THR A 897 -16.64 35.62 36.30
N VAL A 898 -15.87 36.53 35.70
CA VAL A 898 -14.54 36.97 36.17
C VAL A 898 -14.43 38.49 36.25
N GLU A 899 -13.46 38.98 37.01
CA GLU A 899 -13.14 40.40 37.09
C GLU A 899 -12.38 40.85 35.83
N THR A 900 -12.91 41.87 35.13
CA THR A 900 -12.28 42.45 33.95
C THR A 900 -11.28 43.53 34.38
N SER A 901 -9.99 43.16 34.50
CA SER A 901 -8.93 44.06 34.98
C SER A 901 -8.22 44.85 33.87
N ASN A 902 -8.26 44.39 32.61
CA ASN A 902 -7.61 45.05 31.45
C ASN A 902 -8.55 45.12 30.23
N SER A 903 -8.41 46.16 29.41
CA SER A 903 -9.18 46.35 28.17
C SER A 903 -8.84 45.34 27.06
N SER A 904 -7.73 44.60 27.18
CA SER A 904 -7.31 43.55 26.24
C SER A 904 -7.71 42.13 26.69
N PHE A 905 -8.42 41.99 27.81
CA PHE A 905 -8.81 40.69 28.34
C PHE A 905 -10.07 40.17 27.63
N MET A 906 -9.95 39.02 26.97
CA MET A 906 -11.06 38.35 26.27
C MET A 906 -11.61 37.21 27.14
N PRO A 907 -12.87 37.29 27.61
CA PRO A 907 -13.47 36.34 28.55
C PRO A 907 -14.01 35.06 27.88
N ASP A 908 -13.62 34.76 26.65
CA ASP A 908 -14.14 33.64 25.84
C ASP A 908 -14.03 32.29 26.57
N THR A 909 -12.86 32.03 27.17
CA THR A 909 -12.58 30.79 27.91
C THR A 909 -13.21 30.73 29.30
N PHE A 910 -13.87 31.81 29.74
CA PHE A 910 -14.48 31.94 31.07
C PHE A 910 -16.01 32.02 31.02
N GLN A 911 -16.64 31.76 29.86
CA GLN A 911 -18.10 31.70 29.73
C GLN A 911 -18.69 30.53 30.54
N ARG A 912 -19.88 30.72 31.11
CA ARG A 912 -20.59 29.67 31.86
C ARG A 912 -21.43 28.82 30.90
N ASN A 913 -21.37 27.51 31.10
CA ASN A 913 -22.29 26.59 30.43
C ASN A 913 -23.73 26.84 30.90
N VAL A 914 -24.66 26.87 29.94
CA VAL A 914 -26.10 26.99 30.22
C VAL A 914 -26.60 25.69 30.84
N ARG A 915 -26.98 25.73 32.12
CA ARG A 915 -27.50 24.56 32.86
C ARG A 915 -28.87 24.73 33.47
N TRP A 916 -29.17 25.94 33.95
CA TRP A 916 -30.36 26.22 34.73
C TRP A 916 -31.21 27.27 34.03
N ILE A 917 -32.45 26.91 33.74
CA ILE A 917 -33.39 27.76 32.99
C ILE A 917 -34.65 27.93 33.79
N LEU A 918 -35.06 29.18 34.01
CA LEU A 918 -36.37 29.50 34.55
C LEU A 918 -37.34 29.78 33.41
N THR A 919 -38.52 29.20 33.49
CA THR A 919 -39.62 29.53 32.59
C THR A 919 -40.82 30.04 33.38
N SER A 920 -41.56 31.00 32.83
CA SER A 920 -42.86 31.38 33.36
C SER A 920 -43.94 31.19 32.29
N ALA A 921 -45.09 30.67 32.71
CA ALA A 921 -46.24 30.46 31.84
C ALA A 921 -47.45 31.17 32.44
N ASN A 922 -48.09 32.06 31.68
CA ASN A 922 -49.26 32.79 32.15
C ASN A 922 -50.40 31.79 32.48
N PRO A 923 -50.91 31.76 33.73
CA PRO A 923 -51.91 30.77 34.17
C PRO A 923 -53.18 30.74 33.31
N LYS A 924 -53.54 31.88 32.67
CA LYS A 924 -54.74 32.02 31.84
C LYS A 924 -54.59 31.50 30.40
N ARG A 925 -53.38 31.09 29.98
CA ARG A 925 -53.06 30.70 28.58
C ARG A 925 -52.22 29.40 28.47
N ARG A 926 -52.30 28.51 29.46
CA ARG A 926 -51.52 27.26 29.56
C ARG A 926 -51.58 26.30 28.36
N GLY A 927 -52.46 26.52 27.37
CA GLY A 927 -52.60 25.68 26.18
C GLY A 927 -51.97 26.19 24.87
N ARG A 928 -51.40 27.40 24.81
CA ARG A 928 -50.91 28.00 23.53
C ARG A 928 -49.45 28.45 23.47
N GLY A 929 -48.66 28.39 24.54
CA GLY A 929 -47.24 28.82 24.53
C GLY A 929 -47.00 30.32 24.29
N GLU A 930 -48.02 31.09 23.87
CA GLU A 930 -47.95 32.54 23.67
C GLU A 930 -47.75 33.29 25.00
N GLY A 931 -46.60 33.97 25.12
CA GLY A 931 -46.25 34.80 26.29
C GLY A 931 -45.40 34.10 27.35
N MET A 932 -44.69 33.03 27.00
CA MET A 932 -43.70 32.38 27.86
C MET A 932 -42.44 33.25 27.99
N HIS A 933 -41.94 33.43 29.21
CA HIS A 933 -40.64 34.04 29.47
C HIS A 933 -39.60 32.96 29.77
N MET A 934 -38.39 33.09 29.24
CA MET A 934 -37.28 32.14 29.43
C MET A 934 -36.03 32.91 29.89
N VAL A 935 -35.51 32.56 31.07
CA VAL A 935 -34.38 33.24 31.71
C VAL A 935 -33.31 32.24 32.13
N ILE A 936 -32.09 32.41 31.66
CA ILE A 936 -30.91 31.65 32.08
C ILE A 936 -30.38 32.22 33.39
N ILE A 937 -30.19 31.36 34.38
CA ILE A 937 -29.67 31.74 35.70
C ILE A 937 -28.36 31.03 36.02
N SER A 938 -27.55 31.66 36.87
CA SER A 938 -26.33 31.04 37.38
C SER A 938 -26.63 29.85 38.30
N PRO A 939 -25.69 28.89 38.45
CA PRO A 939 -25.81 27.85 39.47
C PRO A 939 -25.94 28.40 40.90
N TYR A 940 -25.32 29.56 41.17
CA TYR A 940 -25.42 30.24 42.46
C TYR A 940 -26.84 30.76 42.72
N GLU A 941 -27.45 31.45 41.76
CA GLU A 941 -28.84 31.92 41.86
C GLU A 941 -29.83 30.75 41.94
N ALA A 942 -29.62 29.69 41.15
CA ALA A 942 -30.45 28.49 41.19
C ALA A 942 -30.47 27.86 42.58
N ASN A 943 -29.29 27.75 43.22
CA ASN A 943 -29.17 27.23 44.58
C ASN A 943 -29.80 28.19 45.62
N TYR A 944 -29.49 29.48 45.54
CA TYR A 944 -30.00 30.50 46.47
C TYR A 944 -31.53 30.58 46.47
N PHE A 945 -32.15 30.56 45.29
CA PHE A 945 -33.60 30.70 45.15
C PHE A 945 -34.37 29.37 45.19
N MET A 946 -33.70 28.23 45.36
CA MET A 946 -34.32 26.90 45.26
C MET A 946 -35.57 26.74 46.13
N SER A 947 -35.57 27.24 47.36
CA SER A 947 -36.73 27.19 48.28
C SER A 947 -37.92 28.01 47.77
N HIS A 948 -37.66 29.18 47.20
CA HIS A 948 -38.68 30.07 46.64
C HIS A 948 -39.24 29.53 45.31
N ILE A 949 -38.37 28.95 44.48
CA ILE A 949 -38.75 28.29 43.22
C ILE A 949 -39.66 27.09 43.51
N ARG A 950 -39.28 26.22 44.47
CA ARG A 950 -40.10 25.06 44.89
C ARG A 950 -41.51 25.42 45.31
N ASN A 951 -41.67 26.59 45.95
CA ASN A 951 -42.96 27.07 46.44
C ASN A 951 -43.68 27.98 45.43
N SER A 952 -43.08 28.27 44.28
CA SER A 952 -43.66 29.14 43.27
C SER A 952 -44.70 28.40 42.44
N THR A 953 -45.85 29.02 42.22
CA THR A 953 -46.84 28.57 41.22
C THR A 953 -46.66 29.25 39.86
N SER A 954 -45.70 30.16 39.77
CA SER A 954 -45.56 31.14 38.68
C SER A 954 -44.38 30.84 37.76
N VAL A 955 -43.35 30.17 38.26
CA VAL A 955 -42.16 29.78 37.49
C VAL A 955 -41.81 28.30 37.69
N THR A 956 -41.12 27.74 36.70
CA THR A 956 -40.51 26.40 36.79
C THR A 956 -39.04 26.49 36.43
N LEU A 957 -38.19 25.86 37.24
CA LEU A 957 -36.76 25.68 36.99
C LEU A 957 -36.53 24.35 36.27
N HIS A 958 -35.73 24.40 35.21
CA HIS A 958 -35.38 23.27 34.37
C HIS A 958 -33.87 23.02 34.41
N LEU A 959 -33.48 21.75 34.46
CA LEU A 959 -32.13 21.32 34.13
C LEU A 959 -32.02 21.12 32.62
N TYR A 960 -31.01 21.75 32.01
CA TYR A 960 -30.77 21.74 30.58
C TYR A 960 -29.29 21.47 30.28
N ALA A 961 -29.05 20.83 29.13
CA ALA A 961 -27.75 20.81 28.49
C ALA A 961 -27.95 20.83 26.96
N PRO A 962 -27.08 21.52 26.20
CA PRO A 962 -27.12 21.51 24.75
C PRO A 962 -26.83 20.11 24.21
N ARG A 963 -27.47 19.75 23.08
CA ARG A 963 -27.18 18.47 22.40
C ARG A 963 -25.86 18.56 21.61
N GLN A 964 -24.76 18.27 22.31
CA GLN A 964 -23.41 18.22 21.73
C GLN A 964 -23.06 16.85 21.13
N ASN A 965 -23.87 15.82 21.37
CA ASN A 965 -23.68 14.48 20.82
C ASN A 965 -25.00 13.96 20.24
N GLN A 966 -24.96 13.41 19.02
CA GLN A 966 -26.13 12.86 18.34
C GLN A 966 -26.81 11.72 19.12
N SER A 967 -26.05 10.91 19.86
CA SER A 967 -26.58 9.78 20.62
C SER A 967 -27.38 10.19 21.86
N PHE A 968 -27.26 11.44 22.31
CA PHE A 968 -28.05 11.95 23.43
C PHE A 968 -29.44 12.41 23.00
N LEU A 969 -30.42 12.19 23.88
CA LEU A 969 -31.77 12.69 23.70
C LEU A 969 -31.79 14.23 23.82
N PRO A 970 -32.59 14.94 22.99
CA PRO A 970 -32.72 16.39 23.09
C PRO A 970 -33.38 16.81 24.41
N LEU A 971 -32.75 17.74 25.14
CA LEU A 971 -33.22 18.23 26.44
C LEU A 971 -33.91 19.61 26.36
N ASP A 972 -34.04 20.15 25.15
CA ASP A 972 -34.60 21.47 24.84
C ASP A 972 -36.14 21.55 24.95
N LYS A 973 -36.78 20.41 25.22
CA LYS A 973 -38.19 20.28 25.64
C LYS A 973 -38.35 20.08 27.17
N PHE A 974 -37.26 20.23 27.92
CA PHE A 974 -37.18 20.09 29.38
C PHE A 974 -37.76 18.78 29.98
N PRO A 975 -37.40 17.59 29.45
CA PRO A 975 -37.93 16.32 29.94
C PRO A 975 -37.23 15.80 31.22
N LEU A 976 -36.07 16.36 31.59
CA LEU A 976 -35.14 15.73 32.54
C LEU A 976 -35.46 15.99 34.02
N TYR A 977 -35.51 17.26 34.42
CA TYR A 977 -35.70 17.64 35.82
C TYR A 977 -36.36 19.02 35.94
N ASN A 978 -37.49 19.09 36.64
CA ASN A 978 -38.34 20.27 36.76
C ASN A 978 -38.66 20.57 38.24
N VAL A 979 -38.55 21.83 38.64
CA VAL A 979 -38.87 22.29 40.01
C VAL A 979 -39.73 23.56 39.97
N PRO A 980 -40.96 23.56 40.52
CA PRO A 980 -41.67 22.41 41.09
C PRO A 980 -42.02 21.37 40.02
N GLU A 981 -42.36 20.15 40.45
CA GLU A 981 -42.73 19.08 39.52
C GLU A 981 -44.02 19.45 38.77
N VAL A 982 -43.96 19.47 37.45
CA VAL A 982 -45.10 19.83 36.58
C VAL A 982 -45.65 18.57 35.94
N SER A 983 -46.92 18.25 36.24
CA SER A 983 -47.63 17.13 35.59
C SER A 983 -48.16 17.57 34.22
N GLY A 984 -47.37 17.41 33.15
CA GLY A 984 -47.77 17.68 31.76
C GLY A 984 -46.61 18.04 30.83
N ILE A 985 -46.86 17.98 29.51
CA ILE A 985 -45.87 18.39 28.50
C ILE A 985 -45.77 19.93 28.49
N ILE A 986 -44.57 20.45 28.67
CA ILE A 986 -44.29 21.88 28.56
C ILE A 986 -44.13 22.21 27.08
N MET A 987 -45.04 23.04 26.56
CA MET A 987 -44.96 23.52 25.17
C MET A 987 -44.04 24.74 25.09
N VAL A 988 -42.77 24.49 24.78
CA VAL A 988 -41.77 25.55 24.56
C VAL A 988 -41.94 26.13 23.15
N PRO A 989 -42.10 27.46 22.98
CA PRO A 989 -42.14 28.08 21.66
C PRO A 989 -40.86 27.81 20.86
N ASP A 990 -41.00 27.43 19.59
CA ASP A 990 -39.87 27.11 18.71
C ASP A 990 -38.83 28.25 18.64
N GLU A 991 -39.27 29.50 18.65
CA GLU A 991 -38.38 30.66 18.60
C GLU A 991 -37.47 30.78 19.83
N LEU A 992 -37.99 30.49 21.04
CA LEU A 992 -37.20 30.48 22.27
C LEU A 992 -36.30 29.25 22.35
N ARG A 993 -36.79 28.10 21.87
CA ARG A 993 -36.03 26.85 21.81
C ARG A 993 -34.82 26.98 20.88
N ILE A 994 -35.00 27.56 19.70
CA ILE A 994 -33.91 27.84 18.75
C ILE A 994 -32.90 28.82 19.35
N GLN A 995 -33.35 29.91 19.97
CA GLN A 995 -32.46 30.86 20.66
C GLN A 995 -31.63 30.19 21.75
N LEU A 996 -32.25 29.35 22.58
CA LEU A 996 -31.58 28.62 23.65
C LEU A 996 -30.53 27.66 23.10
N ASN A 997 -30.89 26.85 22.10
CA ASN A 997 -30.00 25.87 21.51
C ASN A 997 -28.79 26.53 20.83
N LEU A 998 -29.01 27.64 20.11
CA LEU A 998 -27.93 28.40 19.48
C LEU A 998 -27.02 29.06 20.52
N PHE A 999 -27.59 29.75 21.51
CA PHE A 999 -26.82 30.44 22.55
C PHE A 999 -25.98 29.48 23.41
N SER A 1000 -26.49 28.26 23.64
CA SER A 1000 -25.81 27.24 24.45
C SER A 1000 -24.82 26.37 23.66
N GLY A 1001 -24.68 26.56 22.34
CA GLY A 1001 -23.74 25.81 21.51
C GLY A 1001 -24.18 24.38 21.19
N GLN A 1002 -25.48 24.17 20.92
CA GLN A 1002 -25.97 22.88 20.43
C GLN A 1002 -25.49 22.61 18.99
N LEU A 1003 -25.02 21.38 18.74
CA LEU A 1003 -24.44 20.98 17.45
C LEU A 1003 -25.38 20.10 16.60
N TYR A 1004 -26.28 19.35 17.25
CA TYR A 1004 -27.15 18.38 16.56
C TYR A 1004 -28.63 18.75 16.65
N PHE A 1005 -29.37 18.55 15.55
CA PHE A 1005 -30.82 18.71 15.47
C PHE A 1005 -31.55 17.38 15.75
N ASP A 1006 -32.77 17.47 16.27
CA ASP A 1006 -33.66 16.32 16.50
C ASP A 1006 -34.31 15.82 15.21
N SER A 1007 -34.53 16.71 14.23
CA SER A 1007 -35.17 16.36 12.97
C SER A 1007 -34.79 17.32 11.84
N TYR A 1008 -34.99 16.88 10.60
CA TYR A 1008 -34.85 17.74 9.42
C TYR A 1008 -35.79 18.96 9.47
N SER A 1009 -36.99 18.81 10.05
CA SER A 1009 -37.93 19.93 10.23
C SER A 1009 -37.36 21.00 11.17
N GLU A 1010 -36.63 20.60 12.22
CA GLU A 1010 -35.95 21.55 13.10
C GLU A 1010 -34.81 22.27 12.37
N TYR A 1011 -33.99 21.54 11.61
CA TYR A 1011 -32.97 22.13 10.74
C TYR A 1011 -33.56 23.23 9.82
N GLN A 1012 -34.68 22.95 9.14
CA GLN A 1012 -35.36 23.94 8.29
C GLN A 1012 -35.80 25.19 9.06
N LYS A 1013 -36.34 25.03 10.27
CA LYS A 1013 -36.76 26.15 11.12
C LYS A 1013 -35.57 26.99 11.59
N VAL A 1014 -34.45 26.36 11.92
CA VAL A 1014 -33.20 27.05 12.28
C VAL A 1014 -32.62 27.79 11.08
N CYS A 1015 -32.60 27.18 9.89
CA CYS A 1015 -32.20 27.85 8.65
C CYS A 1015 -33.08 29.06 8.36
N GLY A 1016 -34.40 28.93 8.47
CA GLY A 1016 -35.34 30.05 8.33
C GLY A 1016 -35.12 31.15 9.38
N PHE A 1017 -34.77 30.77 10.61
CA PHE A 1017 -34.43 31.70 11.69
C PHE A 1017 -33.13 32.47 11.43
N LEU A 1018 -32.08 31.79 10.95
CA LEU A 1018 -30.77 32.37 10.61
C LEU A 1018 -30.75 33.06 9.23
N GLY A 1019 -31.82 32.92 8.44
CA GLY A 1019 -31.86 33.44 7.06
C GLY A 1019 -30.96 32.69 6.09
N VAL A 1020 -30.68 31.40 6.36
CA VAL A 1020 -29.88 30.51 5.52
C VAL A 1020 -30.81 29.67 4.65
N ALA A 1021 -30.48 29.52 3.36
CA ALA A 1021 -31.26 28.69 2.44
C ALA A 1021 -31.05 27.20 2.74
N PHE A 1022 -32.12 26.41 2.76
CA PHE A 1022 -32.07 24.96 2.97
C PHE A 1022 -32.57 24.15 1.76
N ASP A 1023 -32.96 24.83 0.67
CA ASP A 1023 -33.41 24.24 -0.61
C ASP A 1023 -32.94 25.13 -1.79
N GLN A 1024 -32.51 24.51 -2.89
CA GLN A 1024 -31.93 25.17 -4.07
C GLN A 1024 -32.93 26.03 -4.86
N ASN A 1025 -34.24 25.84 -4.64
CA ASN A 1025 -35.30 26.53 -5.40
C ASN A 1025 -35.80 27.84 -4.77
N LEU A 1026 -35.32 28.24 -3.59
CA LEU A 1026 -35.74 29.49 -2.95
C LEU A 1026 -34.90 30.66 -3.49
N THR A 1027 -35.50 31.44 -4.41
CA THR A 1027 -34.88 32.68 -4.92
C THR A 1027 -34.61 33.69 -3.81
N ARG A 1028 -33.55 34.49 -4.00
CA ARG A 1028 -32.97 35.52 -3.12
C ARG A 1028 -33.96 36.55 -2.52
N ASN A 1029 -35.23 36.55 -2.94
CA ASN A 1029 -36.25 37.52 -2.55
C ASN A 1029 -37.06 37.15 -1.29
N ASP A 1030 -37.06 35.87 -0.85
CA ASP A 1030 -37.81 35.45 0.36
C ASP A 1030 -36.98 35.49 1.66
N CYS A 1031 -35.65 35.66 1.57
CA CYS A 1031 -34.77 35.80 2.73
C CYS A 1031 -34.75 37.25 3.26
N ARG A 1032 -35.83 37.66 3.93
CA ARG A 1032 -35.95 39.02 4.53
C ARG A 1032 -35.30 39.20 5.91
N ARG A 1033 -34.61 38.20 6.46
CA ARG A 1033 -33.78 38.33 7.67
C ARG A 1033 -32.34 37.99 7.34
N ARG A 1034 -31.48 39.00 7.26
CA ARG A 1034 -30.06 38.86 6.91
C ARG A 1034 -29.22 38.70 8.18
N TRP A 1035 -29.05 37.49 8.70
CA TRP A 1035 -28.15 37.27 9.85
C TRP A 1035 -26.78 36.73 9.41
N PHE A 1036 -26.68 36.09 8.24
CA PHE A 1036 -25.47 35.37 7.79
C PHE A 1036 -24.88 35.89 6.46
N HIS A 1037 -24.80 37.21 6.26
CA HIS A 1037 -24.15 37.76 5.05
C HIS A 1037 -22.66 38.12 5.22
N GLN A 1038 -22.06 37.92 6.41
CA GLN A 1038 -20.64 38.24 6.68
C GLN A 1038 -19.75 37.05 7.12
N ALA A 1039 -20.29 35.85 7.37
CA ALA A 1039 -19.49 34.70 7.79
C ALA A 1039 -18.89 33.86 6.63
N LYS A 1040 -18.76 34.44 5.43
CA LYS A 1040 -18.24 33.74 4.24
C LYS A 1040 -16.71 33.71 4.13
N GLN A 1041 -15.98 34.07 5.18
CA GLN A 1041 -14.52 34.20 5.12
C GLN A 1041 -13.71 33.29 6.02
N PHE A 1042 -14.28 32.51 6.95
CA PHE A 1042 -13.44 31.73 7.87
C PHE A 1042 -14.05 30.37 8.20
N GLY A 1043 -13.49 29.35 7.56
CA GLY A 1043 -13.40 28.01 8.13
C GLY A 1043 -12.19 27.93 9.04
N ASN A 1044 -12.39 27.32 10.20
CA ASN A 1044 -11.43 26.53 10.97
C ASN A 1044 -12.23 25.51 11.76
#